data_AF-A0A0N4ZLM3-F1
#
_entry.id   AF-A0A0N4ZLM3-F1
#
_cell.length_a   1.000
_cell.length_b   1.000
_cell.length_c   1.000
_cell.angle_alpha   90.00
_cell.angle_beta   90.00
_cell.angle_gamma   90.00
#
_symmetry.space_group_name_H-M   'P 1'
#
loop_
_entity.id
_entity.type
_entity.pdbx_description
1 polymer ?
#
loop_
_entity_poly.entity_id
_entity_poly.type
_entity_poly.pdbx_seq_one_letter_code
_entity_poly.pdbx_strand_id
1 'polypeptide(L)'
;MKSLLLILLLSSWNWLILCEQANIWADTGIINFEDLPVINLLPSIRYFFRSSKKFHLLGNYHCPAEHESHKFLRLVITSDNSNLRRSFNEHIFRRHPLFDEALNNSKMPIMNIELGDGKKLKVENVEIITIKLEDIYIPVHGNNRGKYKPFSSFINFLVCPIQDIRDTIYYFDTRETKNKGLKKYEYTSGCSIQVCNIGLYLYKKGTTIEQLLNGGNVDKGFYIKIDSDDRNKLFSFSSIGYSVNTRALLKCPYKNWLHKYSFAKYVPKPYIRNDFPGDGDKLKYVPGYLKSIHEKVHHDQRSESFICGHVEQYGSKFDVGYEYGTDSTEVALSELSIFNGKITCGNQNIDSSYVFGNLPRQEQVISGPEWEYFKESAKLYSGQILYLYDKEQVDATYKEFKAQHAIKPTSVCKNKELPATLKLKVNDIPVYEFKKEGKKDPIFYYKMDQIKSSKVLKLSCFGSVDQIEYSAYHEYYSKKFHFTISMIKNINQKMINSLPEYVKTITEHDDFYGVYSCKSNVHSSSAIIKASSIVIVPNDNQIVMLTKKIAQSDPEELRCQKEDIENNKLIQMDIIIPNQKVITFTTKEKQKTGFISAIQYYYFNTNNEKKYTNETKVKCHYQNDTRKTYIETTFIVNDNPGDNLHTGDPKLMVFISIGLGVTGLILIVIGAVVTILIKKKRKKRRRLRELSLSKSGISGGLAKSSKSGISSGLAKTSTCKTKSSISSKSSKNSIPTSKSTKSTKSNMNNVKLTANINTKSKSFNKKSKNHSTKSNNL
;
A
#
# COMPACT_ATOMS: atom_id res chain seq x y z
N MET A 1 43.38 5.30 -55.33
CA MET A 1 42.48 5.35 -54.16
C MET A 1 41.56 6.58 -54.19
N LYS A 2 40.74 6.74 -55.24
CA LYS A 2 39.69 7.78 -55.32
C LYS A 2 38.38 7.30 -56.01
N SER A 3 38.24 6.01 -56.30
CA SER A 3 37.01 5.45 -56.92
C SER A 3 36.16 4.56 -56.00
N LEU A 4 36.57 4.32 -54.75
CA LEU A 4 35.76 3.53 -53.80
C LEU A 4 34.85 4.39 -52.90
N LEU A 5 35.07 5.71 -52.84
CA LEU A 5 34.29 6.61 -51.97
C LEU A 5 33.02 7.16 -52.64
N LEU A 6 32.94 7.12 -53.98
CA LEU A 6 31.79 7.65 -54.73
C LEU A 6 30.62 6.64 -54.81
N ILE A 7 30.90 5.34 -54.67
CA ILE A 7 29.89 4.27 -54.72
C ILE A 7 29.19 4.09 -53.36
N LEU A 8 29.83 4.48 -52.25
CA LEU A 8 29.23 4.42 -50.92
C LEU A 8 28.39 5.65 -50.55
N LEU A 9 28.49 6.76 -51.30
CA LEU A 9 27.67 7.96 -51.08
C LEU A 9 26.41 8.02 -51.96
N LEU A 10 26.32 7.20 -53.02
CA LEU A 10 25.15 7.15 -53.90
C LEU A 10 24.09 6.12 -53.46
N SER A 11 24.40 5.22 -52.51
CA SER A 11 23.45 4.21 -52.01
C SER A 11 22.57 4.70 -50.85
N SER A 12 22.87 5.84 -50.23
CA SER A 12 22.10 6.42 -49.12
C SER A 12 21.11 7.49 -49.54
N TRP A 13 21.25 8.08 -50.74
CA TRP A 13 20.34 9.14 -51.23
C TRP A 13 19.11 8.61 -51.99
N ASN A 14 19.16 7.41 -52.59
CA ASN A 14 18.01 6.83 -53.28
C ASN A 14 16.96 6.21 -52.36
N TRP A 15 17.27 5.98 -51.08
CA TRP A 15 16.31 5.45 -50.11
C TRP A 15 15.39 6.52 -49.50
N LEU A 16 15.85 7.78 -49.42
CA LEU A 16 15.01 8.88 -48.91
C LEU A 16 13.97 9.34 -49.94
N ILE A 17 14.33 9.40 -51.23
CA ILE A 17 13.41 9.85 -52.29
C ILE A 17 12.25 8.85 -52.51
N LEU A 18 12.52 7.54 -52.33
CA LEU A 18 11.48 6.50 -52.42
C LEU A 18 10.55 6.46 -51.19
N CYS A 19 11.00 6.92 -50.01
CA CYS A 19 10.13 7.02 -48.83
C CYS A 19 9.25 8.28 -48.87
N GLU A 20 9.72 9.38 -49.47
CA GLU A 20 8.92 10.60 -49.62
C GLU A 20 7.83 10.46 -50.69
N GLN A 21 8.10 9.77 -51.81
CA GLN A 21 7.07 9.51 -52.82
C GLN A 21 6.01 8.49 -52.38
N ALA A 22 6.37 7.51 -51.54
CA ALA A 22 5.40 6.53 -51.01
C ALA A 22 4.40 7.15 -50.02
N ASN A 23 4.79 8.20 -49.28
CA ASN A 23 3.88 8.93 -48.40
C ASN A 23 2.95 9.89 -49.17
N ILE A 24 3.37 10.41 -50.32
CA ILE A 24 2.52 11.28 -51.16
C ILE A 24 1.42 10.46 -51.89
N TRP A 25 1.65 9.17 -52.13
CA TRP A 25 0.70 8.31 -52.86
C TRP A 25 -0.33 7.61 -51.94
N ALA A 26 -0.16 7.68 -50.62
CA ALA A 26 -1.11 7.12 -49.65
C ALA A 26 -2.32 8.04 -49.39
N ASP A 27 -2.23 9.32 -49.74
CA ASP A 27 -3.26 10.33 -49.40
C ASP A 27 -4.26 10.65 -50.54
N THR A 28 -4.09 10.12 -51.76
CA THR A 28 -4.96 10.49 -52.90
C THR A 28 -5.93 9.42 -53.39
N GLY A 29 -5.95 8.22 -52.79
CA GLY A 29 -7.12 7.32 -52.84
C GLY A 29 -7.66 6.93 -54.23
N ILE A 30 -6.83 6.90 -55.28
CA ILE A 30 -7.25 6.46 -56.61
C ILE A 30 -6.10 5.69 -57.25
N ILE A 31 -6.29 4.39 -57.49
CA ILE A 31 -5.88 3.64 -58.70
C ILE A 31 -6.37 2.18 -58.56
N ASN A 32 -7.04 1.68 -59.61
CA ASN A 32 -7.39 0.27 -59.81
C ASN A 32 -6.15 -0.54 -60.20
N PHE A 33 -5.99 -1.71 -59.57
CA PHE A 33 -4.76 -2.52 -59.62
C PHE A 33 -4.64 -3.45 -60.85
N GLU A 34 -5.50 -3.31 -61.86
CA GLU A 34 -5.58 -4.27 -62.98
C GLU A 34 -4.71 -3.94 -64.21
N ASP A 35 -4.06 -2.77 -64.28
CA ASP A 35 -3.37 -2.33 -65.51
C ASP A 35 -1.83 -2.19 -65.41
N LEU A 36 -1.15 -2.84 -64.46
CA LEU A 36 0.33 -2.82 -64.43
C LEU A 36 0.95 -4.05 -65.13
N PRO A 37 1.89 -3.84 -66.08
CA PRO A 37 2.51 -4.93 -66.82
C PRO A 37 3.45 -5.75 -65.94
N VAL A 38 3.44 -7.06 -66.17
CA VAL A 38 4.20 -8.08 -65.45
C VAL A 38 5.71 -7.83 -65.57
N ILE A 39 6.31 -7.25 -64.52
CA ILE A 39 7.77 -7.23 -64.35
C ILE A 39 8.18 -8.41 -63.45
N ASN A 40 9.02 -9.29 -64.00
CA ASN A 40 9.65 -10.39 -63.28
C ASN A 40 10.57 -9.88 -62.17
N LEU A 41 10.04 -9.75 -60.95
CA LEU A 41 10.82 -9.44 -59.76
C LEU A 41 11.41 -10.71 -59.13
N LEU A 42 12.69 -10.60 -58.76
CA LEU A 42 13.54 -11.64 -58.17
C LEU A 42 12.91 -12.37 -56.96
N PRO A 43 13.22 -13.67 -56.74
CA PRO A 43 12.65 -14.49 -55.67
C PRO A 43 12.84 -13.94 -54.24
N SER A 44 13.82 -13.07 -54.02
CA SER A 44 14.16 -12.47 -52.72
C SER A 44 13.18 -11.39 -52.26
N ILE A 45 12.50 -10.67 -53.17
CA ILE A 45 11.51 -9.63 -52.81
C ILE A 45 10.16 -10.25 -52.45
N ARG A 46 9.83 -11.44 -52.97
CA ARG A 46 8.67 -12.24 -52.53
C ARG A 46 8.74 -12.68 -51.06
N TYR A 47 9.94 -12.68 -50.46
CA TYR A 47 10.11 -13.02 -49.04
C TYR A 47 9.81 -11.84 -48.10
N PHE A 48 10.00 -10.60 -48.55
CA PHE A 48 9.86 -9.42 -47.69
C PHE A 48 8.40 -8.97 -47.52
N PHE A 49 7.55 -9.11 -48.54
CA PHE A 49 6.11 -8.82 -48.44
C PHE A 49 5.27 -9.96 -47.83
N ARG A 50 5.91 -11.05 -47.37
CA ARG A 50 5.23 -12.20 -46.73
C ARG A 50 5.17 -12.12 -45.19
N SER A 51 5.57 -10.99 -44.59
CA SER A 51 5.76 -10.86 -43.14
C SER A 51 4.65 -10.14 -42.36
N SER A 52 3.48 -9.83 -42.95
CA SER A 52 2.40 -9.13 -42.20
C SER A 52 1.02 -9.81 -42.15
N LYS A 53 0.88 -11.08 -42.58
CA LYS A 53 -0.40 -11.84 -42.46
C LYS A 53 -0.22 -13.32 -42.08
N LYS A 54 0.54 -13.65 -41.03
CA LYS A 54 0.65 -15.03 -40.50
C LYS A 54 -0.37 -15.34 -39.39
N PHE A 55 -1.67 -15.14 -39.65
CA PHE A 55 -2.76 -15.59 -38.77
C PHE A 55 -3.93 -16.30 -39.51
N HIS A 56 -3.66 -16.98 -40.64
CA HIS A 56 -4.73 -17.60 -41.45
C HIS A 56 -4.68 -19.13 -41.64
N LEU A 57 -3.99 -19.91 -40.79
CA LEU A 57 -3.87 -21.38 -40.99
C LEU A 57 -4.42 -22.25 -39.85
N LEU A 58 -5.46 -21.80 -39.13
CA LEU A 58 -6.40 -22.74 -38.48
C LEU A 58 -7.49 -23.22 -39.46
N GLY A 59 -7.53 -22.69 -40.68
CA GLY A 59 -8.55 -22.98 -41.71
C GLY A 59 -8.46 -24.35 -42.41
N ASN A 60 -7.66 -25.29 -41.90
CA ASN A 60 -7.51 -26.63 -42.48
C ASN A 60 -8.05 -27.77 -41.59
N TYR A 61 -8.63 -27.47 -40.42
CA TYR A 61 -9.42 -28.49 -39.73
C TYR A 61 -10.68 -28.77 -40.55
N HIS A 62 -10.60 -29.83 -41.34
CA HIS A 62 -11.73 -30.35 -42.10
C HIS A 62 -12.50 -31.25 -41.15
N CYS A 63 -13.72 -30.85 -40.77
CA CYS A 63 -14.62 -31.74 -40.04
C CYS A 63 -14.85 -32.95 -40.97
N PRO A 64 -14.37 -34.16 -40.63
CA PRO A 64 -14.41 -35.29 -41.56
C PRO A 64 -15.86 -35.59 -41.93
N ALA A 65 -16.11 -35.71 -43.23
CA ALA A 65 -17.43 -35.99 -43.79
C ALA A 65 -17.95 -37.40 -43.45
N GLU A 66 -17.08 -38.31 -42.99
CA GLU A 66 -17.34 -39.76 -42.91
C GLU A 66 -18.32 -40.22 -41.81
N HIS A 67 -19.03 -39.31 -41.13
CA HIS A 67 -20.14 -39.63 -40.23
C HIS A 67 -21.44 -38.96 -40.67
N GLU A 68 -21.85 -39.22 -41.92
CA GLU A 68 -23.06 -38.66 -42.56
C GLU A 68 -24.39 -39.04 -41.88
N SER A 69 -24.41 -40.02 -40.97
CA SER A 69 -25.65 -40.43 -40.29
C SER A 69 -26.14 -39.43 -39.23
N HIS A 70 -25.31 -38.45 -38.83
CA HIS A 70 -25.65 -37.48 -37.78
C HIS A 70 -25.17 -36.06 -38.12
N LYS A 71 -25.94 -35.38 -39.00
CA LYS A 71 -25.79 -33.95 -39.41
C LYS A 71 -26.08 -32.96 -38.26
N PHE A 72 -25.45 -33.10 -37.10
CA PHE A 72 -25.60 -32.16 -36.00
C PHE A 72 -24.45 -31.16 -35.95
N LEU A 73 -24.79 -29.93 -35.61
CA LEU A 73 -23.80 -28.89 -35.34
C LEU A 73 -23.03 -29.27 -34.07
N ARG A 74 -21.70 -29.08 -34.04
CA ARG A 74 -20.88 -29.47 -32.89
C ARG A 74 -19.87 -28.40 -32.52
N LEU A 75 -19.60 -28.26 -31.23
CA LEU A 75 -18.48 -27.50 -30.67
C LEU A 75 -17.30 -28.45 -30.42
N VAL A 76 -16.13 -28.07 -30.94
CA VAL A 76 -14.86 -28.79 -30.85
C VAL A 76 -13.86 -27.92 -30.08
N ILE A 77 -13.26 -28.47 -29.03
CA ILE A 77 -12.33 -27.75 -28.14
C ILE A 77 -10.89 -28.21 -28.37
N THR A 78 -9.96 -27.28 -28.53
CA THR A 78 -8.51 -27.58 -28.73
C THR A 78 -7.63 -26.67 -27.86
N SER A 79 -6.48 -27.16 -27.39
CA SER A 79 -5.61 -26.44 -26.45
C SER A 79 -4.29 -25.90 -27.05
N ASP A 80 -4.10 -26.00 -28.36
CA ASP A 80 -2.85 -25.64 -29.04
C ASP A 80 -3.08 -24.72 -30.24
N ASN A 81 -2.15 -23.79 -30.45
CA ASN A 81 -2.10 -22.86 -31.58
C ASN A 81 -1.20 -23.39 -32.71
N SER A 82 -0.48 -24.51 -32.51
CA SER A 82 0.23 -25.15 -33.60
C SER A 82 -0.77 -25.52 -34.70
N ASN A 83 -0.41 -25.22 -35.96
CA ASN A 83 -1.23 -25.56 -37.12
C ASN A 83 -1.72 -27.00 -36.93
N LEU A 84 -3.03 -27.16 -36.74
CA LEU A 84 -3.70 -28.46 -36.68
C LEU A 84 -3.38 -29.15 -38.01
N ARG A 85 -2.26 -29.88 -38.06
CA ARG A 85 -1.92 -30.72 -39.20
C ARG A 85 -3.11 -31.66 -39.39
N ARG A 86 -3.50 -31.90 -40.64
CA ARG A 86 -4.59 -32.84 -41.00
C ARG A 86 -4.47 -34.21 -40.31
N SER A 87 -3.28 -34.59 -39.86
CA SER A 87 -2.99 -35.83 -39.14
C SER A 87 -3.16 -35.75 -37.62
N PHE A 88 -3.70 -34.66 -37.05
CA PHE A 88 -3.99 -34.64 -35.61
C PHE A 88 -5.10 -35.64 -35.33
N ASN A 89 -4.79 -36.58 -34.45
CA ASN A 89 -5.74 -37.56 -33.97
C ASN A 89 -6.96 -36.87 -33.35
N GLU A 90 -8.13 -37.06 -33.95
CA GLU A 90 -9.39 -36.47 -33.46
C GLU A 90 -9.75 -36.87 -32.03
N HIS A 91 -9.14 -37.94 -31.49
CA HIS A 91 -9.36 -38.40 -30.12
C HIS A 91 -8.97 -37.37 -29.05
N ILE A 92 -8.21 -36.33 -29.41
CA ILE A 92 -7.81 -35.25 -28.50
C ILE A 92 -8.93 -34.19 -28.38
N PHE A 93 -9.85 -34.15 -29.35
CA PHE A 93 -10.93 -33.17 -29.34
C PHE A 93 -12.09 -33.60 -28.44
N ARG A 94 -12.56 -32.65 -27.63
CA ARG A 94 -13.87 -32.77 -26.96
C ARG A 94 -14.94 -32.25 -27.90
N ARG A 95 -16.00 -33.05 -28.09
CA ARG A 95 -17.14 -32.74 -28.95
C ARG A 95 -18.37 -32.52 -28.10
N HIS A 96 -19.02 -31.39 -28.28
CA HIS A 96 -20.33 -31.12 -27.68
C HIS A 96 -21.35 -30.89 -28.80
N PRO A 97 -22.45 -31.66 -28.85
CA PRO A 97 -23.51 -31.40 -29.80
C PRO A 97 -24.17 -30.05 -29.52
N LEU A 98 -24.62 -29.40 -30.57
CA LEU A 98 -25.34 -28.13 -30.55
C LEU A 98 -26.71 -28.35 -31.16
N PHE A 99 -27.74 -27.82 -30.50
CA PHE A 99 -29.12 -27.85 -30.95
C PHE A 99 -29.69 -29.26 -31.14
N ASP A 100 -29.21 -30.20 -30.34
CA ASP A 100 -29.76 -31.55 -30.29
C ASP A 100 -30.99 -31.55 -29.37
N GLU A 101 -32.17 -31.67 -29.97
CA GLU A 101 -33.44 -31.67 -29.24
C GLU A 101 -33.59 -32.91 -28.33
N ALA A 102 -32.85 -33.99 -28.58
CA ALA A 102 -32.85 -35.17 -27.72
C ALA A 102 -32.06 -34.94 -26.42
N LEU A 103 -31.13 -33.98 -26.43
CA LEU A 103 -30.44 -33.54 -25.24
C LEU A 103 -31.29 -32.46 -24.57
N ASN A 104 -31.80 -32.76 -23.37
CA ASN A 104 -32.47 -31.81 -22.47
C ASN A 104 -31.46 -30.77 -21.94
N ASN A 105 -30.79 -30.05 -22.84
CA ASN A 105 -29.83 -29.03 -22.51
C ASN A 105 -30.57 -27.87 -21.85
N SER A 106 -30.02 -27.39 -20.74
CA SER A 106 -30.57 -26.25 -20.02
C SER A 106 -30.61 -25.03 -20.96
N LYS A 107 -31.78 -24.41 -21.08
CA LYS A 107 -31.97 -23.16 -21.84
C LYS A 107 -31.84 -21.97 -20.90
N MET A 108 -31.16 -20.92 -21.33
CA MET A 108 -31.19 -19.64 -20.62
C MET A 108 -32.54 -18.96 -20.82
N PRO A 109 -32.98 -18.12 -19.87
CA PRO A 109 -34.07 -17.17 -20.15
C PRO A 109 -33.68 -16.25 -21.31
N ILE A 110 -34.69 -15.58 -21.87
CA ILE A 110 -34.51 -14.57 -22.93
C ILE A 110 -33.44 -13.56 -22.51
N MET A 111 -32.42 -13.41 -23.35
CA MET A 111 -31.29 -12.53 -23.09
C MET A 111 -31.51 -11.19 -23.77
N ASN A 112 -31.45 -10.10 -23.01
CA ASN A 112 -31.59 -8.74 -23.54
C ASN A 112 -30.23 -8.05 -23.50
N ILE A 113 -29.72 -7.67 -24.68
CA ILE A 113 -28.46 -6.94 -24.82
C ILE A 113 -28.77 -5.48 -25.09
N GLU A 114 -28.35 -4.61 -24.18
CA GLU A 114 -28.42 -3.17 -24.37
C GLU A 114 -27.22 -2.70 -25.19
N LEU A 115 -27.44 -2.43 -26.47
CA LEU A 115 -26.37 -2.04 -27.38
C LEU A 115 -25.98 -0.56 -27.22
N GLY A 116 -26.76 0.24 -26.50
CA GLY A 116 -26.67 1.70 -26.43
C GLY A 116 -27.68 2.38 -27.36
N ASP A 117 -27.87 3.69 -27.22
CA ASP A 117 -28.77 4.50 -28.07
C ASP A 117 -30.23 4.01 -28.06
N GLY A 118 -30.68 3.42 -26.95
CA GLY A 118 -32.00 2.79 -26.83
C GLY A 118 -32.17 1.48 -27.61
N LYS A 119 -31.16 1.04 -28.37
CA LYS A 119 -31.19 -0.19 -29.16
C LYS A 119 -31.03 -1.41 -28.28
N LYS A 120 -31.93 -2.39 -28.45
CA LYS A 120 -31.94 -3.65 -27.71
C LYS A 120 -31.95 -4.83 -28.68
N LEU A 121 -31.08 -5.80 -28.42
CA LEU A 121 -31.07 -7.08 -29.11
C LEU A 121 -31.60 -8.15 -28.16
N LYS A 122 -32.74 -8.72 -28.51
CA LYS A 122 -33.38 -9.82 -27.79
C LYS A 122 -32.88 -11.14 -28.39
N VAL A 123 -32.41 -12.06 -27.57
CA VAL A 123 -31.94 -13.37 -28.00
C VAL A 123 -32.78 -14.43 -27.30
N GLU A 124 -33.47 -15.23 -28.10
CA GLU A 124 -34.36 -16.29 -27.67
C GLU A 124 -33.68 -17.66 -27.83
N ASN A 125 -34.23 -18.68 -27.17
CA ASN A 125 -33.79 -20.08 -27.26
C ASN A 125 -32.27 -20.26 -27.13
N VAL A 126 -31.66 -19.62 -26.13
CA VAL A 126 -30.22 -19.71 -25.89
C VAL A 126 -29.89 -21.03 -25.18
N GLU A 127 -29.27 -21.95 -25.90
CA GLU A 127 -28.81 -23.23 -25.37
C GLU A 127 -27.51 -23.08 -24.56
N ILE A 128 -27.46 -23.62 -23.34
CA ILE A 128 -26.22 -23.60 -22.54
C ILE A 128 -25.37 -24.83 -22.88
N ILE A 129 -24.20 -24.59 -23.44
CA ILE A 129 -23.17 -25.61 -23.62
C ILE A 129 -22.28 -25.57 -22.38
N THR A 130 -22.42 -26.58 -21.53
CA THR A 130 -21.61 -26.70 -20.32
C THR A 130 -20.36 -27.52 -20.62
N ILE A 131 -19.20 -26.88 -20.48
CA ILE A 131 -17.88 -27.50 -20.59
C ILE A 131 -17.32 -27.58 -19.18
N LYS A 132 -17.02 -28.78 -18.66
CA LYS A 132 -16.33 -28.85 -17.38
C LYS A 132 -14.91 -28.33 -17.54
N LEU A 133 -14.43 -27.57 -16.57
CA LEU A 133 -13.07 -27.01 -16.58
C LEU A 133 -12.01 -28.10 -16.74
N GLU A 134 -12.27 -29.28 -16.21
CA GLU A 134 -11.43 -30.48 -16.34
C GLU A 134 -11.37 -31.05 -17.77
N ASP A 135 -12.43 -30.88 -18.56
CA ASP A 135 -12.47 -31.38 -19.93
C ASP A 135 -11.59 -30.57 -20.88
N ILE A 136 -11.21 -29.36 -20.48
CA ILE A 136 -10.40 -28.47 -21.31
C ILE A 136 -8.92 -28.96 -21.33
N TYR A 137 -8.46 -29.66 -20.29
CA TYR A 137 -7.07 -30.12 -20.20
C TYR A 137 -6.86 -31.45 -20.94
N ILE A 138 -5.75 -31.56 -21.69
CA ILE A 138 -5.42 -32.79 -22.43
C ILE A 138 -4.66 -33.77 -21.50
N PRO A 139 -5.15 -35.01 -21.32
CA PRO A 139 -4.40 -36.04 -20.60
C PRO A 139 -3.15 -36.44 -21.37
N VAL A 140 -2.01 -36.57 -20.68
CA VAL A 140 -0.77 -37.09 -21.28
C VAL A 140 -0.90 -38.61 -21.40
N HIS A 141 -0.94 -39.13 -22.62
CA HIS A 141 -0.93 -40.58 -22.86
C HIS A 141 0.43 -41.20 -22.47
N GLY A 142 0.43 -42.36 -21.78
CA GLY A 142 1.63 -43.13 -21.41
C GLY A 142 1.72 -43.51 -19.93
N ASN A 143 2.93 -43.88 -19.45
CA ASN A 143 3.21 -44.24 -18.04
C ASN A 143 2.97 -43.09 -17.04
N ASN A 144 2.64 -41.90 -17.54
CA ASN A 144 2.28 -40.73 -16.75
C ASN A 144 0.75 -40.59 -16.60
N ARG A 145 0.03 -41.69 -16.36
CA ARG A 145 -1.43 -41.64 -16.10
C ARG A 145 -1.69 -40.62 -15.00
N GLY A 146 -2.57 -39.66 -15.28
CA GLY A 146 -2.93 -38.56 -14.37
C GLY A 146 -2.16 -37.26 -14.60
N LYS A 147 -1.09 -37.20 -15.42
CA LYS A 147 -0.48 -35.91 -15.80
C LYS A 147 -1.23 -35.31 -16.99
N TYR A 148 -1.47 -34.01 -16.94
CA TYR A 148 -2.12 -33.25 -18.00
C TYR A 148 -1.14 -32.27 -18.60
N LYS A 149 -1.21 -32.08 -19.92
CA LYS A 149 -0.37 -31.08 -20.59
C LYS A 149 -0.94 -29.70 -20.24
N PRO A 150 -0.14 -28.80 -19.65
CA PRO A 150 -0.60 -27.44 -19.40
C PRO A 150 -0.99 -26.78 -20.73
N PHE A 151 -1.95 -25.85 -20.69
CA PHE A 151 -2.32 -25.07 -21.87
C PHE A 151 -1.08 -24.41 -22.46
N SER A 152 -0.86 -24.61 -23.76
CA SER A 152 0.30 -24.01 -24.41
C SER A 152 0.11 -22.53 -24.71
N SER A 153 -1.06 -21.93 -24.39
CA SER A 153 -1.39 -20.49 -24.22
C SER A 153 -2.82 -20.16 -24.70
N PHE A 154 -3.49 -21.10 -25.40
CA PHE A 154 -4.75 -20.85 -26.10
C PHE A 154 -5.72 -22.02 -25.94
N ILE A 155 -7.01 -21.71 -25.83
CA ILE A 155 -8.12 -22.63 -26.06
C ILE A 155 -8.86 -22.14 -27.29
N ASN A 156 -9.10 -23.01 -28.24
CA ASN A 156 -9.94 -22.74 -29.40
C ASN A 156 -11.27 -23.48 -29.26
N PHE A 157 -12.33 -22.76 -29.61
CA PHE A 157 -13.70 -23.20 -29.78
C PHE A 157 -14.00 -23.16 -31.28
N LEU A 158 -14.13 -24.35 -31.85
CA LEU A 158 -14.40 -24.59 -33.25
C LEU A 158 -15.83 -25.08 -33.40
N VAL A 159 -16.60 -24.55 -34.35
CA VAL A 159 -17.95 -25.03 -34.63
C VAL A 159 -17.94 -25.76 -35.98
N CYS A 160 -18.56 -26.94 -36.05
CA CYS A 160 -18.60 -27.80 -37.23
C CYS A 160 -20.03 -28.09 -37.71
N PRO A 161 -20.28 -28.19 -39.04
CA PRO A 161 -19.34 -27.93 -40.14
C PRO A 161 -19.14 -26.43 -40.39
N ILE A 162 -17.90 -26.00 -40.58
CA ILE A 162 -17.53 -24.57 -40.72
C ILE A 162 -18.23 -23.91 -41.92
N GLN A 163 -18.44 -24.64 -43.02
CA GLN A 163 -19.03 -24.11 -44.26
C GLN A 163 -20.47 -23.64 -44.06
N ASP A 164 -21.26 -24.36 -43.27
CA ASP A 164 -22.69 -24.05 -43.07
C ASP A 164 -22.93 -22.90 -42.08
N ILE A 165 -21.93 -22.60 -41.25
CA ILE A 165 -22.07 -21.67 -40.12
C ILE A 165 -21.36 -20.35 -40.27
N ARG A 166 -20.39 -20.26 -41.19
CA ARG A 166 -19.58 -19.05 -41.36
C ARG A 166 -20.48 -17.83 -41.56
N ASP A 167 -21.64 -18.03 -42.19
CA ASP A 167 -22.60 -16.99 -42.52
C ASP A 167 -23.80 -16.87 -41.56
N THR A 168 -23.77 -17.59 -40.44
CA THR A 168 -24.92 -17.64 -39.51
C THR A 168 -24.55 -17.36 -38.06
N ILE A 169 -23.29 -17.53 -37.65
CA ILE A 169 -22.88 -17.33 -36.26
C ILE A 169 -22.16 -16.00 -36.08
N TYR A 170 -22.53 -15.28 -35.01
CA TYR A 170 -21.88 -14.04 -34.57
C TYR A 170 -21.53 -14.14 -33.09
N TYR A 171 -20.47 -13.47 -32.67
CA TYR A 171 -20.03 -13.45 -31.29
C TYR A 171 -19.36 -12.11 -30.97
N PHE A 172 -19.18 -11.83 -29.68
CA PHE A 172 -18.50 -10.61 -29.25
C PHE A 172 -17.02 -10.87 -28.97
N ASP A 173 -16.13 -10.18 -29.70
CA ASP A 173 -14.67 -10.25 -29.55
C ASP A 173 -14.14 -8.96 -28.91
N THR A 174 -13.37 -9.08 -27.82
CA THR A 174 -12.78 -7.91 -27.14
C THR A 174 -11.63 -7.25 -27.90
N ARG A 175 -11.09 -7.93 -28.92
CA ARG A 175 -10.09 -7.35 -29.82
C ARG A 175 -10.71 -6.40 -30.83
N GLU A 176 -11.98 -6.62 -31.18
CA GLU A 176 -12.67 -5.79 -32.15
C GLU A 176 -13.17 -4.52 -31.48
N THR A 177 -12.75 -3.37 -32.02
CA THR A 177 -13.12 -2.04 -31.50
C THR A 177 -14.25 -1.42 -32.32
N LYS A 178 -14.37 -1.83 -33.59
CA LYS A 178 -15.50 -1.45 -34.45
C LYS A 178 -16.74 -2.25 -34.04
N ASN A 179 -17.90 -1.84 -34.53
CA ASN A 179 -19.13 -2.64 -34.44
C ASN A 179 -19.49 -3.11 -33.02
N LYS A 180 -19.11 -2.33 -31.99
CA LYS A 180 -19.31 -2.67 -30.58
C LYS A 180 -18.79 -4.07 -30.21
N GLY A 181 -17.71 -4.51 -30.86
CA GLY A 181 -17.06 -5.82 -30.66
C GLY A 181 -17.77 -7.00 -31.32
N LEU A 182 -18.92 -6.79 -31.99
CA LEU A 182 -19.64 -7.87 -32.65
C LEU A 182 -18.92 -8.29 -33.93
N LYS A 183 -18.61 -9.58 -34.04
CA LYS A 183 -17.88 -10.16 -35.16
C LYS A 183 -18.60 -11.41 -35.68
N LYS A 184 -18.54 -11.59 -37.00
CA LYS A 184 -18.96 -12.83 -37.67
C LYS A 184 -17.98 -13.97 -37.38
N TYR A 185 -18.51 -15.17 -37.17
CA TYR A 185 -17.69 -16.35 -36.89
C TYR A 185 -17.01 -16.85 -38.18
N GLU A 186 -15.70 -16.66 -38.29
CA GLU A 186 -14.96 -17.02 -39.51
C GLU A 186 -14.33 -18.41 -39.45
N TYR A 187 -13.69 -18.76 -38.33
CA TYR A 187 -12.92 -20.01 -38.21
C TYR A 187 -12.92 -20.55 -36.77
N THR A 188 -12.49 -19.73 -35.82
CA THR A 188 -12.29 -20.10 -34.42
C THR A 188 -12.58 -18.90 -33.52
N SER A 189 -13.10 -19.19 -32.34
CA SER A 189 -13.12 -18.29 -31.19
C SER A 189 -12.33 -18.94 -30.06
N GLY A 190 -11.93 -18.22 -29.02
CA GLY A 190 -11.05 -18.85 -28.04
C GLY A 190 -10.72 -18.01 -26.83
N CYS A 191 -10.02 -18.63 -25.89
CA CYS A 191 -9.47 -17.98 -24.71
C CYS A 191 -7.95 -18.06 -24.68
N SER A 192 -7.34 -16.95 -24.33
CA SER A 192 -5.91 -16.72 -24.22
C SER A 192 -5.66 -15.71 -23.11
N ILE A 193 -4.41 -15.41 -22.79
CA ILE A 193 -4.09 -14.40 -21.78
C ILE A 193 -4.59 -12.99 -22.14
N GLN A 194 -4.75 -12.67 -23.42
CA GLN A 194 -5.13 -11.34 -23.90
C GLN A 194 -6.63 -11.17 -24.15
N VAL A 195 -7.30 -12.24 -24.59
CA VAL A 195 -8.70 -12.23 -24.97
C VAL A 195 -9.34 -13.56 -24.61
N CYS A 196 -10.58 -13.52 -24.15
CA CYS A 196 -11.42 -14.70 -24.01
C CYS A 196 -12.79 -14.43 -24.61
N ASN A 197 -13.15 -15.26 -25.59
CA ASN A 197 -14.39 -15.21 -26.34
C ASN A 197 -15.25 -16.41 -25.92
N ILE A 198 -15.74 -16.39 -24.68
CA ILE A 198 -16.76 -17.34 -24.17
C ILE A 198 -18.04 -16.58 -23.86
N GLY A 199 -19.10 -17.30 -23.50
CA GLY A 199 -20.42 -16.73 -23.26
C GLY A 199 -21.28 -16.80 -24.51
N LEU A 200 -21.96 -15.71 -24.85
CA LEU A 200 -23.02 -15.70 -25.85
C LEU A 200 -22.55 -15.69 -27.32
N TYR A 201 -23.12 -16.60 -28.10
CA TYR A 201 -23.06 -16.68 -29.56
C TYR A 201 -24.47 -16.57 -30.14
N LEU A 202 -24.60 -15.77 -31.19
CA LEU A 202 -25.86 -15.48 -31.87
C LEU A 202 -25.95 -16.34 -33.13
N TYR A 203 -27.08 -17.01 -33.34
CA TYR A 203 -27.34 -17.79 -34.54
C TYR A 203 -28.45 -17.12 -35.36
N LYS A 204 -28.08 -16.48 -36.48
CA LYS A 204 -29.03 -15.81 -37.38
C LYS A 204 -28.54 -15.84 -38.83
N LYS A 205 -29.28 -16.52 -39.69
CA LYS A 205 -28.97 -16.61 -41.13
C LYS A 205 -29.42 -15.34 -41.87
N GLY A 206 -28.67 -14.94 -42.90
CA GLY A 206 -29.06 -13.85 -43.79
C GLY A 206 -29.06 -12.45 -43.15
N THR A 207 -28.31 -12.27 -42.05
CA THR A 207 -28.20 -10.98 -41.36
C THR A 207 -26.82 -10.35 -41.56
N THR A 208 -26.71 -9.04 -41.34
CA THR A 208 -25.42 -8.35 -41.21
C THR A 208 -25.13 -7.93 -39.78
N ILE A 209 -23.89 -7.53 -39.50
CA ILE A 209 -23.50 -7.01 -38.18
C ILE A 209 -24.27 -5.71 -37.90
N GLU A 210 -24.42 -4.84 -38.90
CA GLU A 210 -25.13 -3.56 -38.79
C GLU A 210 -26.60 -3.76 -38.45
N GLN A 211 -27.24 -4.77 -39.06
CA GLN A 211 -28.63 -5.15 -38.74
C GLN A 211 -28.77 -5.62 -37.29
N LEU A 212 -27.85 -6.47 -36.82
CA LEU A 212 -27.84 -6.92 -35.41
C LEU A 212 -27.59 -5.75 -34.45
N LEU A 213 -26.72 -4.81 -34.82
CA LEU A 213 -26.42 -3.62 -34.02
C LEU A 213 -27.57 -2.60 -33.99
N ASN A 214 -28.49 -2.68 -34.94
CA ASN A 214 -29.73 -1.90 -34.93
C ASN A 214 -30.80 -2.49 -34.00
N GLY A 215 -30.54 -3.64 -33.38
CA GLY A 215 -31.44 -4.31 -32.44
C GLY A 215 -32.37 -5.32 -33.11
N GLY A 216 -33.43 -5.71 -32.41
CA GLY A 216 -34.43 -6.67 -32.88
C GLY A 216 -34.33 -8.03 -32.17
N ASN A 217 -34.84 -9.08 -32.81
CA ASN A 217 -34.84 -10.44 -32.28
C ASN A 217 -33.81 -11.33 -32.99
N VAL A 218 -33.17 -12.20 -32.21
CA VAL A 218 -32.36 -13.34 -32.66
C VAL A 218 -33.02 -14.58 -32.08
N ASP A 219 -33.62 -15.40 -32.94
CA ASP A 219 -34.52 -16.47 -32.50
C ASP A 219 -33.77 -17.64 -31.83
N LYS A 220 -32.44 -17.72 -32.02
CA LYS A 220 -31.61 -18.83 -31.57
C LYS A 220 -30.19 -18.37 -31.22
N GLY A 221 -29.63 -18.95 -30.17
CA GLY A 221 -28.25 -18.73 -29.78
C GLY A 221 -27.71 -19.86 -28.93
N PHE A 222 -26.43 -19.79 -28.59
CA PHE A 222 -25.85 -20.69 -27.60
C PHE A 222 -24.90 -19.93 -26.68
N TYR A 223 -24.74 -20.42 -25.45
CA TYR A 223 -23.89 -19.85 -24.42
C TYR A 223 -22.85 -20.86 -23.99
N ILE A 224 -21.57 -20.55 -24.18
CA ILE A 224 -20.46 -21.38 -23.70
C ILE A 224 -20.21 -21.08 -22.22
N LYS A 225 -20.61 -22.03 -21.35
CA LYS A 225 -20.38 -22.01 -19.91
C LYS A 225 -19.22 -22.95 -19.58
N ILE A 226 -18.22 -22.45 -18.85
CA ILE A 226 -17.21 -23.28 -18.21
C ILE A 226 -17.67 -23.55 -16.79
N ASP A 227 -17.91 -24.82 -16.47
CA ASP A 227 -18.29 -25.24 -15.13
C ASP A 227 -17.06 -25.67 -14.33
N SER A 228 -16.93 -25.11 -13.15
CA SER A 228 -15.99 -25.59 -12.16
C SER A 228 -16.82 -26.33 -11.12
N ASP A 229 -16.78 -27.66 -11.12
CA ASP A 229 -17.60 -28.46 -10.20
C ASP A 229 -17.38 -28.07 -8.72
N ASP A 230 -16.21 -27.49 -8.40
CA ASP A 230 -15.84 -26.97 -7.09
C ASP A 230 -15.50 -25.48 -7.11
N ARG A 231 -15.68 -24.77 -5.99
CA ARG A 231 -15.45 -23.31 -5.88
C ARG A 231 -13.97 -22.87 -5.95
N ASN A 232 -13.03 -23.80 -6.17
CA ASN A 232 -11.59 -23.54 -6.10
C ASN A 232 -10.79 -24.09 -7.29
N LYS A 233 -11.41 -24.60 -8.37
CA LYS A 233 -10.61 -25.05 -9.52
C LYS A 233 -10.06 -23.83 -10.27
N LEU A 234 -8.80 -23.96 -10.68
CA LEU A 234 -8.05 -22.92 -11.37
C LEU A 234 -8.06 -23.17 -12.87
N PHE A 235 -8.45 -22.16 -13.65
CA PHE A 235 -8.09 -22.06 -15.05
C PHE A 235 -6.65 -21.53 -15.13
N SER A 236 -5.69 -22.42 -15.40
CA SER A 236 -4.26 -22.07 -15.45
C SER A 236 -3.78 -21.88 -16.88
N PHE A 237 -3.20 -20.72 -17.20
CA PHE A 237 -2.63 -20.47 -18.53
C PHE A 237 -1.37 -21.28 -18.81
N SER A 238 -0.58 -21.56 -17.76
CA SER A 238 0.67 -22.33 -17.82
C SER A 238 1.26 -22.50 -16.41
N SER A 239 2.21 -23.44 -16.26
CA SER A 239 3.13 -23.44 -15.12
C SER A 239 4.29 -22.48 -15.42
N ILE A 240 4.54 -21.53 -14.52
CA ILE A 240 5.48 -20.42 -14.79
C ILE A 240 6.96 -20.80 -14.67
N GLY A 241 7.30 -22.08 -14.49
CA GLY A 241 8.67 -22.57 -14.29
C GLY A 241 9.29 -22.16 -12.94
N TYR A 242 8.99 -20.94 -12.47
CA TYR A 242 9.52 -20.32 -11.26
C TYR A 242 8.65 -20.56 -10.03
N SER A 243 9.31 -20.59 -8.87
CA SER A 243 8.67 -20.55 -7.57
C SER A 243 8.12 -19.15 -7.25
N VAL A 244 7.30 -19.08 -6.21
CA VAL A 244 6.78 -17.81 -5.70
C VAL A 244 7.91 -16.83 -5.31
N ASN A 245 9.04 -17.34 -4.80
CA ASN A 245 10.14 -16.52 -4.27
C ASN A 245 10.86 -15.68 -5.33
N THR A 246 10.89 -16.14 -6.59
CA THR A 246 11.50 -15.42 -7.70
C THR A 246 10.72 -14.14 -8.06
N ARG A 247 9.44 -14.06 -7.68
CA ARG A 247 8.54 -12.94 -8.00
C ARG A 247 8.56 -12.61 -9.49
N ALA A 248 8.50 -13.62 -10.35
CA ALA A 248 8.53 -13.41 -11.79
C ALA A 248 7.38 -12.50 -12.23
N LEU A 249 7.64 -11.62 -13.21
CA LEU A 249 6.63 -10.77 -13.81
C LEU A 249 5.72 -11.65 -14.68
N LEU A 250 4.42 -11.49 -14.48
CA LEU A 250 3.37 -12.23 -15.16
C LEU A 250 2.47 -11.26 -15.93
N LYS A 251 1.90 -11.75 -17.02
CA LYS A 251 0.76 -11.10 -17.67
C LYS A 251 -0.51 -11.52 -16.94
N CYS A 252 -1.36 -10.60 -16.54
CA CYS A 252 -2.67 -10.94 -16.00
C CYS A 252 -3.76 -10.33 -16.87
N PRO A 253 -4.87 -11.05 -17.13
CA PRO A 253 -6.04 -10.44 -17.71
C PRO A 253 -6.58 -9.34 -16.79
N TYR A 254 -7.32 -8.40 -17.38
CA TYR A 254 -7.94 -7.30 -16.66
C TYR A 254 -9.39 -7.06 -17.10
N LYS A 255 -9.97 -5.91 -16.76
CA LYS A 255 -11.42 -5.63 -16.83
C LYS A 255 -12.10 -5.99 -18.17
N ASN A 256 -11.41 -5.80 -19.29
CA ASN A 256 -11.94 -6.02 -20.63
C ASN A 256 -11.41 -7.30 -21.30
N TRP A 257 -11.01 -8.30 -20.51
CA TRP A 257 -10.60 -9.60 -21.03
C TRP A 257 -11.74 -10.35 -21.72
N LEU A 258 -12.94 -10.24 -21.15
CA LEU A 258 -14.22 -10.74 -21.69
C LEU A 258 -15.08 -9.58 -22.17
N HIS A 259 -15.81 -9.77 -23.26
CA HIS A 259 -16.65 -8.72 -23.81
C HIS A 259 -17.87 -8.49 -22.92
N LYS A 260 -18.23 -7.23 -22.65
CA LYS A 260 -19.36 -6.89 -21.75
C LYS A 260 -20.71 -7.48 -22.19
N TYR A 261 -20.90 -7.72 -23.49
CA TYR A 261 -22.12 -8.31 -24.06
C TYR A 261 -22.09 -9.84 -24.16
N SER A 262 -21.01 -10.48 -23.70
CA SER A 262 -20.92 -11.95 -23.68
C SER A 262 -21.76 -12.59 -22.56
N PHE A 263 -22.27 -11.79 -21.60
CA PHE A 263 -22.85 -12.26 -20.34
C PHE A 263 -21.91 -13.14 -19.50
N ALA A 264 -20.61 -13.04 -19.75
CA ALA A 264 -19.55 -13.45 -18.85
C ALA A 264 -18.74 -12.22 -18.45
N LYS A 265 -18.25 -12.17 -17.21
CA LYS A 265 -17.48 -11.04 -16.70
C LYS A 265 -16.19 -11.52 -16.07
N TYR A 266 -15.09 -10.87 -16.42
CA TYR A 266 -13.85 -11.02 -15.68
C TYR A 266 -13.76 -10.00 -14.55
N VAL A 267 -13.39 -10.46 -13.35
CA VAL A 267 -13.17 -9.61 -12.19
C VAL A 267 -11.71 -9.80 -11.75
N PRO A 268 -10.82 -8.81 -11.99
CA PRO A 268 -9.44 -8.89 -11.54
C PRO A 268 -9.38 -8.86 -10.00
N LYS A 269 -8.38 -9.51 -9.41
CA LYS A 269 -8.16 -9.42 -7.95
C LYS A 269 -7.79 -7.98 -7.57
N PRO A 270 -8.16 -7.50 -6.36
CA PRO A 270 -7.96 -6.11 -5.95
C PRO A 270 -6.50 -5.62 -5.95
N TYR A 271 -5.53 -6.53 -5.84
CA TYR A 271 -4.10 -6.19 -5.90
C TYR A 271 -3.58 -5.93 -7.32
N ILE A 272 -4.35 -6.24 -8.37
CA ILE A 272 -4.02 -5.86 -9.74
C ILE A 272 -4.59 -4.47 -10.00
N ARG A 273 -3.72 -3.48 -9.98
CA ARG A 273 -4.12 -2.07 -10.00
C ARG A 273 -4.11 -1.50 -11.42
N ASN A 274 -4.93 -0.46 -11.63
CA ASN A 274 -5.01 0.24 -12.92
C ASN A 274 -3.68 0.88 -13.35
N ASP A 275 -2.85 1.30 -12.39
CA ASP A 275 -1.62 2.03 -12.62
C ASP A 275 -0.42 1.15 -12.97
N PHE A 276 -0.57 -0.17 -12.89
CA PHE A 276 0.44 -1.13 -13.33
C PHE A 276 0.56 -1.09 -14.87
N PRO A 277 1.77 -1.32 -15.42
CA PRO A 277 2.01 -1.33 -16.86
C PRO A 277 1.24 -2.48 -17.54
N GLY A 278 1.00 -2.37 -18.85
CA GLY A 278 0.27 -3.37 -19.64
C GLY A 278 -0.51 -2.74 -20.79
N ASP A 279 -1.40 -3.53 -21.38
CA ASP A 279 -2.28 -3.10 -22.48
C ASP A 279 -3.63 -2.59 -21.92
N GLY A 280 -3.63 -1.35 -21.46
CA GLY A 280 -4.82 -0.62 -21.00
C GLY A 280 -5.65 -1.39 -19.98
N ASP A 281 -6.94 -1.60 -20.31
CA ASP A 281 -7.90 -2.35 -19.49
C ASP A 281 -7.99 -3.84 -19.84
N LYS A 282 -7.18 -4.32 -20.80
CA LYS A 282 -7.20 -5.73 -21.23
C LYS A 282 -6.22 -6.56 -20.42
N LEU A 283 -5.04 -6.00 -20.15
CA LEU A 283 -3.92 -6.75 -19.59
C LEU A 283 -3.07 -5.87 -18.66
N LYS A 284 -2.55 -6.47 -17.58
CA LYS A 284 -1.60 -5.85 -16.66
C LYS A 284 -0.39 -6.74 -16.43
N TYR A 285 0.79 -6.14 -16.27
CA TYR A 285 1.98 -6.84 -15.81
C TYR A 285 2.04 -6.79 -14.29
N VAL A 286 2.21 -7.95 -13.66
CA VAL A 286 2.09 -8.12 -12.20
C VAL A 286 3.17 -9.07 -11.70
N PRO A 287 3.94 -8.73 -10.66
CA PRO A 287 4.81 -9.69 -10.00
C PRO A 287 3.99 -10.84 -9.39
N GLY A 288 4.38 -12.09 -9.64
CA GLY A 288 3.74 -13.27 -9.06
C GLY A 288 4.18 -13.49 -7.61
N TYR A 289 3.56 -12.85 -6.63
CA TYR A 289 3.99 -12.88 -5.22
C TYR A 289 3.08 -13.63 -4.25
N LEU A 290 1.78 -13.76 -4.56
CA LEU A 290 0.81 -14.40 -3.68
C LEU A 290 0.71 -15.88 -3.99
N LYS A 291 0.91 -16.67 -2.94
CA LYS A 291 0.65 -18.10 -2.95
C LYS A 291 -0.81 -18.35 -2.59
N SER A 292 -1.57 -18.84 -3.56
CA SER A 292 -2.85 -19.49 -3.32
C SER A 292 -2.69 -20.99 -3.46
N ILE A 293 -3.41 -21.76 -2.64
CA ILE A 293 -3.38 -23.21 -2.68
C ILE A 293 -4.68 -23.66 -3.32
N HIS A 294 -4.58 -24.30 -4.48
CA HIS A 294 -5.72 -24.82 -5.22
C HIS A 294 -5.57 -26.33 -5.41
N GLU A 295 -6.69 -27.03 -5.46
CA GLU A 295 -6.69 -28.41 -5.93
C GLU A 295 -6.41 -28.39 -7.42
N LYS A 296 -5.40 -29.16 -7.83
CA LYS A 296 -5.15 -29.35 -9.25
C LYS A 296 -6.37 -30.06 -9.82
N VAL A 297 -6.78 -29.63 -11.01
CA VAL A 297 -7.97 -30.16 -11.67
C VAL A 297 -7.91 -31.68 -11.85
N HIS A 298 -6.70 -32.28 -11.86
CA HIS A 298 -6.52 -33.70 -12.12
C HIS A 298 -5.46 -34.42 -11.27
N HIS A 299 -5.08 -33.81 -10.15
CA HIS A 299 -4.24 -34.49 -9.17
C HIS A 299 -4.86 -34.26 -7.81
N ASP A 300 -4.92 -35.29 -6.95
CA ASP A 300 -5.20 -35.16 -5.51
C ASP A 300 -4.08 -34.37 -4.77
N GLN A 301 -3.31 -33.58 -5.52
CA GLN A 301 -2.23 -32.74 -5.08
C GLN A 301 -2.65 -31.29 -5.20
N ARG A 302 -2.35 -30.53 -4.17
CA ARG A 302 -2.54 -29.09 -4.18
C ARG A 302 -1.41 -28.42 -4.95
N SER A 303 -1.73 -27.54 -5.90
CA SER A 303 -0.75 -26.64 -6.52
C SER A 303 -0.72 -25.30 -5.80
N GLU A 304 0.48 -24.76 -5.71
CA GLU A 304 0.67 -23.36 -5.43
C GLU A 304 0.41 -22.59 -6.73
N SER A 305 -0.39 -21.54 -6.65
CA SER A 305 -0.77 -20.75 -7.81
C SER A 305 -0.84 -19.27 -7.50
N PHE A 306 -0.71 -18.47 -8.56
CA PHE A 306 -0.93 -17.04 -8.55
C PHE A 306 -2.24 -16.75 -9.29
N ILE A 307 -3.18 -16.11 -8.63
CA ILE A 307 -4.50 -15.81 -9.20
C ILE A 307 -4.48 -14.40 -9.79
N CYS A 308 -4.90 -14.24 -11.03
CA CYS A 308 -5.09 -12.92 -11.61
C CYS A 308 -6.48 -12.35 -11.28
N GLY A 309 -7.49 -13.21 -11.25
CA GLY A 309 -8.89 -12.82 -11.09
C GLY A 309 -9.79 -14.03 -11.18
N HIS A 310 -11.08 -13.79 -11.36
CA HIS A 310 -12.06 -14.85 -11.58
C HIS A 310 -13.05 -14.46 -12.67
N VAL A 311 -13.62 -15.46 -13.34
CA VAL A 311 -14.71 -15.29 -14.30
C VAL A 311 -16.02 -15.58 -13.59
N GLU A 312 -17.00 -14.70 -13.80
CA GLU A 312 -18.39 -14.88 -13.37
C GLU A 312 -19.24 -15.16 -14.62
N GLN A 313 -19.91 -16.31 -14.64
CA GLN A 313 -20.81 -16.77 -15.70
C GLN A 313 -22.19 -17.07 -15.12
N TYR A 314 -23.14 -17.44 -15.98
CA TYR A 314 -24.45 -17.88 -15.54
C TYR A 314 -24.36 -19.14 -14.65
N GLY A 315 -24.57 -18.95 -13.35
CA GLY A 315 -24.56 -20.02 -12.35
C GLY A 315 -23.20 -20.67 -12.10
N SER A 316 -22.09 -20.10 -12.58
CA SER A 316 -20.72 -20.64 -12.39
C SER A 316 -19.71 -19.53 -12.15
N LYS A 317 -18.63 -19.88 -11.44
CA LYS A 317 -17.48 -19.03 -11.19
C LYS A 317 -16.21 -19.88 -11.10
N PHE A 318 -15.14 -19.42 -11.73
CA PHE A 318 -13.82 -20.06 -11.65
C PHE A 318 -12.69 -19.04 -11.58
N ASP A 319 -11.61 -19.38 -10.87
CA ASP A 319 -10.42 -18.53 -10.78
C ASP A 319 -9.54 -18.70 -12.03
N VAL A 320 -8.81 -17.65 -12.39
CA VAL A 320 -7.92 -17.60 -13.56
C VAL A 320 -6.54 -17.15 -13.11
N GLY A 321 -5.50 -17.86 -13.53
CA GLY A 321 -4.14 -17.55 -13.09
C GLY A 321 -3.07 -18.49 -13.62
N TYR A 322 -2.07 -18.73 -12.79
CA TYR A 322 -0.84 -19.46 -13.11
C TYR A 322 -0.51 -20.46 -12.01
N GLU A 323 0.04 -21.61 -12.39
CA GLU A 323 0.64 -22.53 -11.42
C GLU A 323 2.12 -22.22 -11.24
N TYR A 324 2.58 -22.17 -9.99
CA TYR A 324 4.00 -22.04 -9.69
C TYR A 324 4.77 -23.30 -10.10
N GLY A 325 5.98 -23.10 -10.60
CA GLY A 325 6.94 -24.17 -10.82
C GLY A 325 7.75 -24.49 -9.57
N THR A 326 8.71 -25.40 -9.72
CA THR A 326 9.60 -25.83 -8.64
C THR A 326 10.93 -25.09 -8.63
N ASP A 327 11.23 -24.24 -9.63
CA ASP A 327 12.51 -23.53 -9.69
C ASP A 327 12.60 -22.50 -8.55
N SER A 328 13.46 -22.79 -7.58
CA SER A 328 13.71 -21.97 -6.41
C SER A 328 14.89 -21.02 -6.59
N THR A 329 15.31 -20.71 -7.83
CA THR A 329 16.40 -19.77 -8.06
C THR A 329 16.08 -18.41 -7.42
N GLU A 330 16.86 -18.09 -6.39
CA GLU A 330 16.80 -16.82 -5.69
C GLU A 330 17.59 -15.78 -6.50
N VAL A 331 16.99 -14.61 -6.70
CA VAL A 331 17.71 -13.47 -7.27
C VAL A 331 18.45 -12.77 -6.14
N ALA A 332 19.76 -12.56 -6.34
CA ALA A 332 20.61 -11.95 -5.33
C ALA A 332 20.09 -10.56 -4.94
N LEU A 333 20.00 -10.32 -3.63
CA LEU A 333 19.54 -9.06 -3.09
C LEU A 333 20.69 -8.06 -3.05
N SER A 334 20.55 -6.96 -3.78
CA SER A 334 21.49 -5.84 -3.81
C SER A 334 21.03 -4.68 -2.92
N GLU A 335 21.88 -3.68 -2.75
CA GLU A 335 21.51 -2.44 -2.07
C GLU A 335 21.02 -1.40 -3.07
N LEU A 336 20.03 -0.62 -2.65
CA LEU A 336 19.61 0.57 -3.38
C LEU A 336 20.61 1.70 -3.09
N SER A 337 21.10 2.35 -4.14
CA SER A 337 21.95 3.54 -4.03
C SER A 337 21.42 4.66 -4.90
N ILE A 338 21.70 5.91 -4.50
CA ILE A 338 21.44 7.09 -5.32
C ILE A 338 22.76 7.78 -5.58
N PHE A 339 23.09 7.97 -6.86
CA PHE A 339 24.29 8.67 -7.29
C PHE A 339 23.93 9.68 -8.36
N ASN A 340 24.29 10.96 -8.16
CA ASN A 340 23.98 12.07 -9.07
C ASN A 340 22.49 12.13 -9.47
N GLY A 341 21.59 11.94 -8.51
CA GLY A 341 20.13 11.96 -8.73
C GLY A 341 19.56 10.74 -9.46
N LYS A 342 20.40 9.76 -9.83
CA LYS A 342 19.97 8.49 -10.43
C LYS A 342 19.89 7.41 -9.38
N ILE A 343 18.80 6.66 -9.40
CA ILE A 343 18.60 5.51 -8.52
C ILE A 343 19.18 4.27 -9.19
N THR A 344 20.05 3.56 -8.49
CA THR A 344 20.66 2.31 -8.96
C THR A 344 20.40 1.15 -8.01
N CYS A 345 20.24 -0.03 -8.58
CA CYS A 345 19.99 -1.29 -7.91
C CYS A 345 21.21 -2.19 -8.12
N GLY A 346 22.19 -2.13 -7.21
CA GLY A 346 23.55 -2.58 -7.51
C GLY A 346 24.15 -1.74 -8.65
N ASN A 347 24.54 -2.38 -9.75
CA ASN A 347 25.10 -1.71 -10.93
C ASN A 347 24.06 -1.33 -12.00
N GLN A 348 22.78 -1.66 -11.79
CA GLN A 348 21.72 -1.46 -12.78
C GLN A 348 20.96 -0.15 -12.51
N ASN A 349 20.78 0.69 -13.55
CA ASN A 349 19.88 1.84 -13.47
C ASN A 349 18.41 1.39 -13.53
N ILE A 350 17.56 1.96 -12.68
CA ILE A 350 16.13 1.68 -12.67
C ILE A 350 15.39 2.21 -13.91
N ASP A 351 15.91 3.26 -14.57
CA ASP A 351 15.18 3.97 -15.64
C ASP A 351 14.88 3.09 -16.86
N SER A 352 15.77 2.12 -17.13
CA SER A 352 15.60 1.14 -18.22
C SER A 352 14.71 -0.06 -17.84
N SER A 353 14.11 -0.04 -16.65
CA SER A 353 13.37 -1.18 -16.10
C SER A 353 11.92 -0.84 -15.75
N TYR A 354 11.02 -1.82 -15.87
CA TYR A 354 9.78 -1.81 -15.11
C TYR A 354 10.13 -2.11 -13.66
N VAL A 355 9.77 -1.20 -12.75
CA VAL A 355 10.15 -1.32 -11.34
C VAL A 355 8.92 -1.48 -10.46
N PHE A 356 8.91 -2.54 -9.67
CA PHE A 356 7.85 -2.81 -8.70
C PHE A 356 8.41 -2.80 -7.29
N GLY A 357 7.89 -1.94 -6.43
CA GLY A 357 8.27 -1.85 -5.04
C GLY A 357 7.33 -2.69 -4.17
N ASN A 358 7.90 -3.59 -3.38
CA ASN A 358 7.23 -4.34 -2.33
C ASN A 358 7.58 -3.75 -0.97
N LEU A 359 6.57 -3.39 -0.18
CA LEU A 359 6.73 -3.08 1.23
C LEU A 359 5.90 -4.09 2.04
N PRO A 360 6.52 -5.10 2.68
CA PRO A 360 5.79 -6.13 3.40
C PRO A 360 4.87 -5.53 4.47
N ARG A 361 3.66 -6.08 4.62
CA ARG A 361 2.68 -5.56 5.60
C ARG A 361 3.21 -5.54 7.04
N GLN A 362 4.12 -6.45 7.38
CA GLN A 362 4.72 -6.49 8.72
C GLN A 362 5.64 -5.28 8.98
N GLU A 363 6.14 -4.63 7.92
CA GLU A 363 6.93 -3.40 8.02
C GLU A 363 6.08 -2.13 7.96
N GLN A 364 4.75 -2.26 7.73
CA GLN A 364 3.84 -1.13 7.64
C GLN A 364 3.09 -0.91 8.94
N VAL A 365 3.28 0.26 9.55
CA VAL A 365 2.44 0.73 10.66
C VAL A 365 1.20 1.45 10.11
N ILE A 366 1.34 2.17 9.00
CA ILE A 366 0.22 2.78 8.27
C ILE A 366 -0.16 1.89 7.10
N SER A 367 -1.40 1.40 7.10
CA SER A 367 -1.93 0.55 6.02
C SER A 367 -1.73 1.19 4.65
N GLY A 368 -1.11 0.43 3.75
CA GLY A 368 -0.92 0.79 2.36
C GLY A 368 -0.99 -0.44 1.45
N PRO A 369 -0.91 -0.23 0.14
CA PRO A 369 -0.72 -1.33 -0.79
C PRO A 369 0.64 -1.99 -0.50
N GLU A 370 0.67 -3.32 -0.57
CA GLU A 370 1.91 -4.09 -0.39
C GLU A 370 2.83 -3.96 -1.61
N TRP A 371 2.26 -3.72 -2.79
CA TRP A 371 2.96 -3.54 -4.05
C TRP A 371 2.57 -2.24 -4.74
N GLU A 372 3.58 -1.54 -5.23
CA GLU A 372 3.44 -0.30 -5.99
C GLU A 372 4.31 -0.37 -7.26
N TYR A 373 3.80 0.19 -8.36
CA TYR A 373 4.60 0.37 -9.57
C TYR A 373 5.34 1.70 -9.47
N PHE A 374 6.67 1.65 -9.56
CA PHE A 374 7.54 2.80 -9.39
C PHE A 374 7.65 3.56 -10.71
N LYS A 375 7.05 4.75 -10.76
CA LYS A 375 7.17 5.74 -11.85
C LYS A 375 8.20 6.80 -11.47
N GLU A 376 8.60 7.66 -12.40
CA GLU A 376 9.61 8.73 -12.18
C GLU A 376 9.28 9.68 -11.00
N SER A 377 8.02 9.75 -10.55
CA SER A 377 7.57 10.53 -9.39
C SER A 377 7.27 9.69 -8.14
N ALA A 378 7.56 8.39 -8.15
CA ALA A 378 7.23 7.50 -7.06
C ALA A 378 8.13 7.75 -5.84
N LYS A 379 7.50 7.65 -4.67
CA LYS A 379 8.16 7.80 -3.38
C LYS A 379 8.87 6.50 -3.01
N LEU A 380 10.03 6.62 -2.38
CA LEU A 380 10.77 5.50 -1.81
C LEU A 380 10.40 5.37 -0.35
N TYR A 381 10.30 4.13 0.14
CA TYR A 381 10.03 3.85 1.55
C TYR A 381 11.12 3.01 2.19
N SER A 382 11.31 3.20 3.49
CA SER A 382 12.25 2.43 4.29
C SER A 382 11.85 0.96 4.37
N GLY A 383 12.80 0.06 4.11
CA GLY A 383 12.57 -1.39 4.09
C GLY A 383 11.96 -1.92 2.79
N GLN A 384 11.61 -1.03 1.85
CA GLN A 384 11.04 -1.41 0.57
C GLN A 384 12.02 -2.24 -0.26
N ILE A 385 11.53 -3.30 -0.90
CA ILE A 385 12.29 -4.13 -1.83
C ILE A 385 11.84 -3.80 -3.25
N LEU A 386 12.75 -3.39 -4.11
CA LEU A 386 12.46 -3.09 -5.51
C LEU A 386 12.84 -4.29 -6.39
N TYR A 387 11.93 -4.65 -7.30
CA TYR A 387 12.10 -5.67 -8.32
C TYR A 387 12.18 -4.99 -9.67
N LEU A 388 13.30 -5.16 -10.37
CA LEU A 388 13.55 -4.57 -11.68
C LEU A 388 13.38 -5.63 -12.76
N TYR A 389 12.65 -5.29 -13.81
CA TYR A 389 12.50 -6.12 -15.01
C TYR A 389 12.89 -5.28 -16.23
N ASP A 390 13.81 -5.77 -17.06
CA ASP A 390 14.28 -5.05 -18.24
C ASP A 390 13.12 -4.73 -19.21
N LYS A 391 12.95 -3.45 -19.56
CA LYS A 391 11.81 -3.01 -20.39
C LYS A 391 11.83 -3.64 -21.77
N GLU A 392 12.99 -3.69 -22.42
CA GLU A 392 13.11 -4.22 -23.79
C GLU A 392 12.79 -5.71 -23.82
N GLN A 393 13.30 -6.48 -22.85
CA GLN A 393 13.00 -7.89 -22.69
C GLN A 393 11.50 -8.11 -22.45
N VAL A 394 10.90 -7.33 -21.54
CA VAL A 394 9.47 -7.43 -21.22
C VAL A 394 8.65 -7.13 -22.47
N ASP A 395 8.90 -6.01 -23.15
CA ASP A 395 8.15 -5.60 -24.32
C ASP A 395 8.34 -6.56 -25.51
N ALA A 396 9.56 -7.06 -25.74
CA ALA A 396 9.84 -8.04 -26.79
C ALA A 396 9.14 -9.38 -26.52
N THR A 397 9.29 -9.91 -25.31
CA THR A 397 8.68 -11.17 -24.88
C THR A 397 7.16 -11.08 -24.92
N TYR A 398 6.61 -9.91 -24.59
CA TYR A 398 5.18 -9.71 -24.45
C TYR A 398 4.46 -9.23 -25.71
N LYS A 399 5.18 -8.82 -26.75
CA LYS A 399 4.66 -8.78 -28.12
C LYS A 399 4.35 -10.19 -28.65
N GLU A 400 5.09 -11.21 -28.19
CA GLU A 400 4.75 -12.60 -28.52
C GLU A 400 3.53 -13.07 -27.70
N PHE A 401 2.55 -13.64 -28.40
CA PHE A 401 1.27 -14.14 -27.88
C PHE A 401 1.37 -15.31 -26.86
N LYS A 402 2.55 -15.57 -26.30
CA LYS A 402 2.82 -16.74 -25.46
C LYS A 402 2.64 -16.40 -23.98
N ALA A 403 1.67 -17.04 -23.34
CA ALA A 403 1.38 -16.92 -21.91
C ALA A 403 2.40 -17.67 -21.02
N GLN A 404 3.25 -18.50 -21.62
CA GLN A 404 4.25 -19.32 -20.93
C GLN A 404 5.45 -18.52 -20.39
N HIS A 405 5.63 -17.28 -20.84
CA HIS A 405 6.80 -16.48 -20.48
C HIS A 405 6.55 -15.68 -19.20
N ALA A 406 6.91 -16.27 -18.07
CA ALA A 406 7.17 -15.50 -16.87
C ALA A 406 8.59 -14.89 -16.98
N ILE A 407 8.75 -13.63 -16.58
CA ILE A 407 10.03 -12.92 -16.72
C ILE A 407 10.60 -12.73 -15.32
N LYS A 408 11.72 -13.38 -15.02
CA LYS A 408 12.42 -13.17 -13.75
C LYS A 408 12.93 -11.72 -13.65
N PRO A 409 13.00 -11.14 -12.45
CA PRO A 409 13.62 -9.83 -12.29
C PRO A 409 15.10 -9.90 -12.67
N THR A 410 15.60 -8.85 -13.33
CA THR A 410 17.03 -8.72 -13.65
C THR A 410 17.84 -8.38 -12.41
N SER A 411 17.25 -7.63 -11.49
CA SER A 411 17.85 -7.25 -10.21
C SER A 411 16.78 -7.05 -9.15
N VAL A 412 17.16 -7.28 -7.90
CA VAL A 412 16.33 -7.04 -6.71
C VAL A 412 17.18 -6.25 -5.72
N CYS A 413 16.67 -5.13 -5.21
CA CYS A 413 17.38 -4.34 -4.21
C CYS A 413 16.52 -3.99 -3.01
N LYS A 414 17.17 -3.95 -1.85
CA LYS A 414 16.54 -3.48 -0.61
C LYS A 414 16.92 -2.03 -0.34
N ASN A 415 15.90 -1.23 -0.03
CA ASN A 415 16.04 0.13 0.44
C ASN A 415 16.28 0.13 1.96
N LYS A 416 17.57 0.17 2.34
CA LYS A 416 18.00 0.10 3.75
C LYS A 416 17.67 1.38 4.50
N GLU A 417 17.36 1.24 5.79
CA GLU A 417 17.13 2.38 6.68
C GLU A 417 18.29 3.38 6.66
N LEU A 418 17.96 4.65 6.38
CA LEU A 418 18.90 5.76 6.28
C LEU A 418 18.76 6.67 7.51
N PRO A 419 19.86 7.25 8.03
CA PRO A 419 19.79 8.23 9.10
C PRO A 419 18.82 9.35 8.74
N ALA A 420 17.96 9.73 9.69
CA ALA A 420 16.99 10.79 9.51
C ALA A 420 16.82 11.60 10.78
N THR A 421 16.34 12.83 10.61
CA THR A 421 16.00 13.72 11.70
C THR A 421 14.55 14.15 11.59
N LEU A 422 13.84 14.20 12.71
CA LEU A 422 12.46 14.65 12.71
C LEU A 422 12.38 16.17 12.44
N LYS A 423 11.51 16.58 11.52
CA LYS A 423 11.26 17.98 11.15
C LYS A 423 9.75 18.29 11.15
N LEU A 424 9.41 19.57 11.06
CA LEU A 424 8.03 20.06 11.09
C LEU A 424 7.33 19.95 9.73
N LYS A 425 6.09 19.47 9.75
CA LYS A 425 5.10 19.64 8.69
C LYS A 425 3.98 20.54 9.17
N VAL A 426 3.51 21.40 8.27
CA VAL A 426 2.31 22.21 8.46
C VAL A 426 1.32 21.87 7.36
N ASN A 427 0.12 21.45 7.73
CA ASN A 427 -0.92 21.00 6.80
C ASN A 427 -0.40 19.94 5.81
N ASP A 428 0.36 18.97 6.34
CA ASP A 428 1.03 17.88 5.61
C ASP A 428 2.16 18.30 4.65
N ILE A 429 2.51 19.60 4.61
CA ILE A 429 3.59 20.15 3.77
C ILE A 429 4.85 20.36 4.63
N PRO A 430 6.02 19.82 4.23
CA PRO A 430 7.29 20.13 4.89
C PRO A 430 7.56 21.63 4.91
N VAL A 431 7.93 22.18 6.06
CA VAL A 431 8.36 23.57 6.18
C VAL A 431 9.88 23.62 6.33
N TYR A 432 10.51 24.64 5.76
CA TYR A 432 11.96 24.83 5.85
C TYR A 432 12.31 25.60 7.13
N GLU A 433 13.32 25.09 7.85
CA GLU A 433 13.91 25.81 8.98
C GLU A 433 14.73 27.03 8.48
N PHE A 434 14.76 28.11 9.26
CA PHE A 434 15.64 29.25 8.98
C PHE A 434 16.92 29.21 9.82
N LYS A 435 16.94 28.42 10.90
CA LYS A 435 18.08 28.26 11.80
C LYS A 435 18.09 26.85 12.40
N LYS A 436 19.29 26.29 12.58
CA LYS A 436 19.54 24.98 13.20
C LYS A 436 20.64 25.10 14.24
N GLU A 437 20.40 24.57 15.44
CA GLU A 437 21.37 24.49 16.53
C GLU A 437 21.53 23.05 17.03
N GLY A 438 22.68 22.71 17.60
CA GLY A 438 22.95 21.38 18.16
C GLY A 438 23.26 20.30 17.11
N LYS A 439 24.24 19.43 17.41
CA LYS A 439 24.61 18.30 16.54
C LYS A 439 23.88 17.00 16.90
N LYS A 440 23.76 16.70 18.20
CA LYS A 440 23.20 15.44 18.71
C LYS A 440 21.67 15.52 18.86
N ASP A 441 21.20 16.58 19.49
CA ASP A 441 19.79 16.88 19.71
C ASP A 441 19.45 18.18 18.96
N PRO A 442 19.17 18.09 17.65
CA PRO A 442 19.01 19.28 16.83
C PRO A 442 17.76 20.07 17.24
N ILE A 443 17.94 21.39 17.31
CA ILE A 443 16.89 22.38 17.53
C ILE A 443 16.68 23.11 16.21
N PHE A 444 15.47 23.02 15.65
CA PHE A 444 15.09 23.67 14.40
C PHE A 444 14.17 24.85 14.66
N TYR A 445 14.48 26.00 14.07
CA TYR A 445 13.67 27.20 14.21
C TYR A 445 12.88 27.47 12.92
N TYR A 446 11.60 27.77 13.08
CA TYR A 446 10.66 28.04 11.99
C TYR A 446 9.94 29.36 12.24
N LYS A 447 9.84 30.20 11.21
CA LYS A 447 9.01 31.41 11.27
C LYS A 447 7.63 31.13 10.67
N MET A 448 6.58 31.58 11.35
CA MET A 448 5.21 31.38 10.91
C MET A 448 4.35 32.62 11.17
N ASP A 449 3.50 32.94 10.19
CA ASP A 449 2.49 33.99 10.33
C ASP A 449 1.46 33.65 11.39
N GLN A 450 0.86 34.69 11.97
CA GLN A 450 -0.30 34.52 12.84
C GLN A 450 -1.45 33.87 12.07
N ILE A 451 -2.13 32.94 12.74
CA ILE A 451 -3.30 32.26 12.18
C ILE A 451 -4.43 33.28 12.07
N LYS A 452 -4.88 33.55 10.85
CA LYS A 452 -6.03 34.42 10.58
C LYS A 452 -7.34 33.67 10.87
N SER A 453 -8.33 34.40 11.35
CA SER A 453 -9.68 33.90 11.66
C SER A 453 -10.24 33.08 10.49
N SER A 454 -10.66 31.84 10.77
CA SER A 454 -11.08 30.74 9.86
C SER A 454 -10.04 29.68 9.47
N LYS A 455 -8.73 29.91 9.64
CA LYS A 455 -7.73 28.90 9.26
C LYS A 455 -7.44 27.95 10.42
N VAL A 456 -7.57 26.65 10.15
CA VAL A 456 -7.09 25.58 11.05
C VAL A 456 -5.72 25.13 10.55
N LEU A 457 -4.70 25.23 11.39
CA LEU A 457 -3.36 24.69 11.10
C LEU A 457 -3.19 23.30 11.72
N LYS A 458 -2.58 22.39 10.97
CA LYS A 458 -2.22 21.05 11.45
C LYS A 458 -0.71 20.93 11.54
N LEU A 459 -0.18 20.81 12.74
CA LEU A 459 1.24 20.59 12.98
C LEU A 459 1.49 19.08 13.13
N SER A 460 2.49 18.56 12.42
CA SER A 460 2.92 17.16 12.57
C SER A 460 4.43 17.05 12.36
N CYS A 461 5.01 15.92 12.77
CA CYS A 461 6.43 15.63 12.56
C CYS A 461 6.61 14.65 11.39
N PHE A 462 7.72 14.76 10.67
CA PHE A 462 8.13 13.76 9.69
C PHE A 462 9.63 13.48 9.76
N GLY A 463 10.04 12.26 9.40
CA GLY A 463 11.45 11.90 9.28
C GLY A 463 12.03 12.39 7.95
N SER A 464 12.91 13.39 8.02
CA SER A 464 13.72 13.88 6.90
C SER A 464 15.03 13.11 6.86
N VAL A 465 15.33 12.43 5.75
CA VAL A 465 16.61 11.72 5.58
C VAL A 465 17.77 12.72 5.63
N ASP A 466 18.79 12.43 6.43
CA ASP A 466 19.96 13.28 6.60
C ASP A 466 20.82 13.24 5.32
N GLN A 467 21.36 14.38 4.88
CA GLN A 467 22.33 14.51 3.76
C GLN A 467 21.81 14.13 2.36
N ILE A 468 20.51 13.90 2.18
CA ILE A 468 19.92 13.58 0.87
C ILE A 468 18.76 14.52 0.57
N GLU A 469 18.98 15.46 -0.35
CA GLU A 469 17.95 16.36 -0.87
C GLU A 469 17.32 15.77 -2.14
N TYR A 470 16.71 14.59 -2.00
CA TYR A 470 16.03 13.93 -3.11
C TYR A 470 14.54 13.75 -2.76
N SER A 471 13.68 14.27 -3.62
CA SER A 471 12.23 14.38 -3.36
C SER A 471 11.56 13.02 -3.12
N ALA A 472 12.08 11.94 -3.72
CA ALA A 472 11.58 10.59 -3.50
C ALA A 472 11.68 10.13 -2.03
N TYR A 473 12.56 10.76 -1.22
CA TYR A 473 12.73 10.46 0.21
C TYR A 473 11.92 11.34 1.16
N HIS A 474 11.12 12.30 0.68
CA HIS A 474 10.33 13.18 1.55
C HIS A 474 9.33 12.42 2.46
N GLU A 475 8.92 11.22 2.08
CA GLU A 475 8.00 10.37 2.83
C GLU A 475 8.61 9.03 3.23
N TYR A 476 9.94 8.96 3.26
CA TYR A 476 10.70 7.72 3.40
C TYR A 476 10.27 6.83 4.58
N TYR A 477 10.00 7.45 5.72
CA TYR A 477 9.59 6.74 6.94
C TYR A 477 8.08 6.75 7.21
N SER A 478 7.27 7.35 6.32
CA SER A 478 5.84 7.57 6.54
C SER A 478 5.02 6.29 6.71
N LYS A 479 5.45 5.17 6.12
CA LYS A 479 4.74 3.88 6.22
C LYS A 479 5.17 3.05 7.43
N LYS A 480 6.40 3.24 7.90
CA LYS A 480 7.05 2.38 8.90
C LYS A 480 6.99 2.92 10.32
N PHE A 481 6.84 4.23 10.49
CA PHE A 481 6.86 4.87 11.82
C PHE A 481 5.74 5.88 11.98
N HIS A 482 5.30 6.06 13.23
CA HIS A 482 4.52 7.23 13.61
C HIS A 482 5.37 8.20 14.41
N PHE A 483 5.21 9.48 14.09
CA PHE A 483 5.88 10.55 14.80
C PHE A 483 4.85 11.35 15.58
N THR A 484 5.20 11.70 16.81
CA THR A 484 4.37 12.50 17.69
C THR A 484 5.00 13.86 17.90
N ILE A 485 4.16 14.89 17.92
CA ILE A 485 4.48 16.25 18.31
C ILE A 485 3.88 16.55 19.68
N SER A 486 4.63 17.23 20.54
CA SER A 486 4.13 17.75 21.82
C SER A 486 4.74 19.13 22.07
N MET A 487 3.96 20.08 22.56
CA MET A 487 4.48 21.36 23.03
C MET A 487 5.11 21.16 24.42
N ILE A 488 6.34 21.62 24.57
CA ILE A 488 7.10 21.62 25.84
C ILE A 488 7.04 22.99 26.50
N LYS A 489 7.13 24.06 25.71
CA LYS A 489 7.08 25.46 26.20
C LYS A 489 6.22 26.30 25.27
N ASN A 490 5.39 27.19 25.81
CA ASN A 490 4.74 28.23 24.98
C ASN A 490 5.64 29.47 24.81
N ILE A 491 5.14 30.45 24.06
CA ILE A 491 5.77 31.76 23.85
C ILE A 491 6.05 32.54 25.14
N ASN A 492 5.32 32.25 26.23
CA ASN A 492 5.54 32.86 27.54
C ASN A 492 6.61 32.12 28.38
N GLN A 493 7.35 31.18 27.77
CA GLN A 493 8.31 30.27 28.41
C GLN A 493 7.72 29.35 29.49
N LYS A 494 6.39 29.25 29.59
CA LYS A 494 5.74 28.34 30.55
C LYS A 494 5.89 26.90 30.06
N MET A 495 6.38 26.03 30.94
CA MET A 495 6.41 24.58 30.67
C MET A 495 4.98 24.06 30.52
N ILE A 496 4.73 23.32 29.44
CA ILE A 496 3.45 22.69 29.14
C ILE A 496 3.71 21.19 28.99
N ASN A 497 3.00 20.40 29.77
CA ASN A 497 3.01 18.94 29.64
C ASN A 497 1.87 18.52 28.72
N SER A 498 1.95 18.89 27.45
CA SER A 498 0.95 18.45 26.47
C SER A 498 1.17 16.97 26.15
N LEU A 499 0.06 16.24 25.99
CA LEU A 499 0.13 14.86 25.56
C LEU A 499 0.73 14.79 24.15
N PRO A 500 1.59 13.80 23.84
CA PRO A 500 2.07 13.60 22.48
C PRO A 500 0.91 13.26 21.53
N GLU A 501 0.81 14.02 20.44
CA GLU A 501 -0.22 13.86 19.40
C GLU A 501 0.44 13.54 18.06
N TYR A 502 -0.20 12.76 17.19
CA TYR A 502 0.34 12.52 15.83
C TYR A 502 0.21 13.76 14.93
N VAL A 503 -0.92 14.46 15.07
CA VAL A 503 -1.23 15.69 14.37
C VAL A 503 -1.88 16.63 15.39
N LYS A 504 -1.19 17.72 15.72
CA LYS A 504 -1.72 18.75 16.60
C LYS A 504 -2.50 19.77 15.78
N THR A 505 -3.79 19.90 16.07
CA THR A 505 -4.66 20.88 15.41
C THR A 505 -4.60 22.18 16.19
N ILE A 506 -4.41 23.29 15.47
CA ILE A 506 -4.25 24.64 16.01
C ILE A 506 -5.30 25.54 15.36
N THR A 507 -5.99 26.30 16.19
CA THR A 507 -6.98 27.32 15.85
C THR A 507 -6.47 28.71 16.19
N GLU A 508 -7.23 29.76 15.83
CA GLU A 508 -6.86 31.15 16.12
C GLU A 508 -6.76 31.47 17.61
N HIS A 509 -7.42 30.67 18.46
CA HIS A 509 -7.43 30.85 19.91
C HIS A 509 -6.31 30.08 20.62
N ASP A 510 -5.53 29.29 19.88
CA ASP A 510 -4.49 28.45 20.45
C ASP A 510 -3.14 29.16 20.46
N ASP A 511 -2.49 29.18 21.63
CA ASP A 511 -1.07 29.53 21.74
C ASP A 511 -0.24 28.47 20.99
N PHE A 512 0.19 28.76 19.76
CA PHE A 512 0.97 27.81 18.96
C PHE A 512 2.44 28.20 18.76
N TYR A 513 2.82 29.43 19.10
CA TYR A 513 4.24 29.81 19.17
C TYR A 513 4.87 29.21 20.42
N GLY A 514 6.06 28.63 20.28
CA GLY A 514 6.74 27.95 21.38
C GLY A 514 7.69 26.85 20.94
N VAL A 515 8.12 26.06 21.91
CA VAL A 515 9.03 24.93 21.74
C VAL A 515 8.25 23.62 21.78
N TYR A 516 8.45 22.81 20.75
CA TYR A 516 7.85 21.50 20.54
C TYR A 516 8.90 20.41 20.55
N SER A 517 8.53 19.21 20.96
CA SER A 517 9.32 18.00 20.80
C SER A 517 8.69 17.13 19.73
N CYS A 518 9.51 16.71 18.78
CA CYS A 518 9.19 15.63 17.85
C CYS A 518 9.89 14.34 18.31
N LYS A 519 9.11 13.28 18.48
CA LYS A 519 9.61 11.95 18.88
C LYS A 519 8.98 10.85 18.03
N SER A 520 9.69 9.75 17.86
CA SER A 520 9.14 8.51 17.29
C SER A 520 8.44 7.72 18.39
N ASN A 521 7.33 7.04 18.04
CA ASN A 521 6.61 6.17 18.96
C ASN A 521 7.35 4.86 19.28
N VAL A 522 8.41 4.54 18.55
CA VAL A 522 9.15 3.30 18.71
C VAL A 522 10.09 3.40 19.91
N HIS A 523 9.79 2.63 20.96
CA HIS A 523 10.59 2.53 22.19
C HIS A 523 11.98 1.92 21.98
N SER A 524 12.23 1.25 20.85
CA SER A 524 13.55 0.75 20.51
C SER A 524 14.36 1.83 19.80
N SER A 525 15.29 2.42 20.55
CA SER A 525 16.59 3.01 20.23
C SER A 525 17.22 2.77 18.83
N SER A 526 16.51 2.85 17.71
CA SER A 526 17.20 2.95 16.42
C SER A 526 17.83 4.34 16.40
N ALA A 527 19.15 4.39 16.61
CA ALA A 527 19.98 5.59 16.48
C ALA A 527 19.86 6.27 15.09
N ILE A 528 19.09 5.65 14.19
CA ILE A 528 18.83 6.04 12.82
C ILE A 528 17.88 7.24 12.76
N ILE A 529 16.81 7.30 13.55
CA ILE A 529 15.87 8.43 13.54
C ILE A 529 16.08 9.31 14.79
N LYS A 530 16.68 10.47 14.60
CA LYS A 530 16.95 11.43 15.67
C LYS A 530 15.69 12.22 16.01
N ALA A 531 15.34 12.21 17.30
CA ALA A 531 14.37 13.15 17.85
C ALA A 531 14.88 14.59 17.69
N SER A 532 13.96 15.55 17.71
CA SER A 532 14.31 16.96 17.57
C SER A 532 13.45 17.85 18.45
N SER A 533 13.99 19.02 18.75
CA SER A 533 13.20 20.13 19.29
C SER A 533 12.92 21.12 18.17
N ILE A 534 11.72 21.70 18.18
CA ILE A 534 11.21 22.57 17.14
C ILE A 534 10.75 23.85 17.80
N VAL A 535 11.29 24.98 17.38
CA VAL A 535 10.92 26.30 17.88
C VAL A 535 10.13 27.01 16.80
N ILE A 536 8.85 27.28 17.06
CA ILE A 536 7.98 28.04 16.17
C ILE A 536 7.88 29.46 16.70
N VAL A 537 8.32 30.42 15.90
CA VAL A 537 8.33 31.85 16.23
C VAL A 537 7.49 32.64 15.22
N PRO A 538 6.98 33.83 15.58
CA PRO A 538 6.31 34.71 14.62
C PRO A 538 7.23 35.10 13.46
N ASN A 539 6.70 35.68 12.39
CA ASN A 539 7.53 36.34 11.37
C ASN A 539 8.09 37.68 11.88
N ASP A 540 9.06 38.26 11.17
CA ASP A 540 9.70 39.52 11.59
C ASP A 540 8.70 40.67 11.60
N ASN A 541 8.79 41.56 12.59
CA ASN A 541 7.91 42.72 12.77
C ASN A 541 6.41 42.38 12.94
N GLN A 542 6.05 41.14 13.25
CA GLN A 542 4.67 40.79 13.58
C GLN A 542 4.31 41.12 15.02
N ILE A 543 3.05 41.53 15.21
CA ILE A 543 2.42 41.67 16.52
C ILE A 543 1.69 40.37 16.84
N VAL A 544 2.19 39.63 17.82
CA VAL A 544 1.52 38.42 18.31
C VAL A 544 0.48 38.82 19.33
N MET A 545 -0.79 38.59 19.03
CA MET A 545 -1.89 38.82 19.97
C MET A 545 -2.18 37.55 20.76
N LEU A 546 -2.03 37.60 22.08
CA LEU A 546 -2.37 36.53 23.01
C LEU A 546 -3.57 36.97 23.85
N THR A 547 -4.51 36.07 24.12
CA THR A 547 -5.64 36.37 25.01
C THR A 547 -5.52 35.54 26.28
N LYS A 548 -5.42 36.18 27.45
CA LYS A 548 -5.35 35.50 28.74
C LYS A 548 -6.55 35.85 29.60
N LYS A 549 -7.15 34.86 30.24
CA LYS A 549 -8.16 35.07 31.28
C LYS A 549 -7.46 35.14 32.63
N ILE A 550 -7.67 36.22 33.36
CA ILE A 550 -7.01 36.48 34.65
C ILE A 550 -8.02 36.77 35.73
N ALA A 551 -7.64 36.46 36.98
CA ALA A 551 -8.42 36.86 38.15
C ALA A 551 -8.09 38.33 38.48
N GLN A 552 -9.10 39.10 38.88
CA GLN A 552 -8.94 40.54 39.16
C GLN A 552 -7.89 40.86 40.25
N SER A 553 -7.53 39.87 41.08
CA SER A 553 -6.66 40.04 42.25
C SER A 553 -5.21 39.58 42.06
N ASP A 554 -4.79 39.11 40.88
CA ASP A 554 -3.42 38.60 40.67
C ASP A 554 -2.54 39.59 39.85
N PRO A 555 -1.82 40.51 40.53
CA PRO A 555 -0.98 41.50 39.86
C PRO A 555 0.25 40.89 39.17
N GLU A 556 0.64 39.64 39.50
CA GLU A 556 1.77 38.97 38.83
C GLU A 556 1.43 38.49 37.40
N GLU A 557 0.15 38.55 37.01
CA GLU A 557 -0.27 38.11 35.67
C GLU A 557 0.02 39.15 34.57
N LEU A 558 0.10 40.45 34.92
CA LEU A 558 0.53 41.53 34.01
C LEU A 558 2.05 41.61 33.92
N ARG A 559 2.66 40.62 33.27
CA ARG A 559 4.12 40.50 33.16
C ARG A 559 4.64 40.29 31.75
N CYS A 560 5.86 40.76 31.52
CA CYS A 560 6.69 40.44 30.37
C CYS A 560 7.93 39.68 30.83
N GLN A 561 8.27 38.59 30.15
CA GLN A 561 9.54 37.90 30.40
C GLN A 561 10.71 38.83 30.06
N LYS A 562 11.85 38.65 30.71
CA LYS A 562 13.07 39.42 30.39
C LYS A 562 13.63 39.06 29.01
N GLU A 563 13.41 37.82 28.60
CA GLU A 563 13.84 37.27 27.33
C GLU A 563 12.67 36.54 26.66
N ASP A 564 12.58 36.56 25.33
CA ASP A 564 11.62 35.75 24.59
C ASP A 564 12.15 34.33 24.32
N ILE A 565 11.40 33.54 23.54
CA ILE A 565 11.77 32.15 23.19
C ILE A 565 13.01 32.02 22.30
N GLU A 566 13.51 33.13 21.73
CA GLU A 566 14.77 33.19 20.97
C GLU A 566 15.91 33.84 21.78
N ASN A 567 15.66 34.12 23.06
CA ASN A 567 16.54 34.89 23.94
C ASN A 567 16.72 36.36 23.52
N ASN A 568 15.76 36.95 22.80
CA ASN A 568 15.76 38.40 22.54
C ASN A 568 15.41 39.14 23.84
N LYS A 569 16.09 40.25 24.12
CA LYS A 569 15.92 40.98 25.39
C LYS A 569 14.71 41.90 25.33
N LEU A 570 13.98 41.99 26.44
CA LEU A 570 12.91 42.97 26.61
C LEU A 570 13.52 44.38 26.61
N ILE A 571 13.04 45.24 25.73
CA ILE A 571 13.43 46.65 25.67
C ILE A 571 12.37 47.56 26.29
N GLN A 572 11.10 47.20 26.14
CA GLN A 572 9.97 48.02 26.56
C GLN A 572 8.76 47.16 26.91
N MET A 573 7.97 47.60 27.90
CA MET A 573 6.69 47.04 28.31
C MET A 573 5.67 48.18 28.38
N ASP A 574 4.60 48.09 27.59
CA ASP A 574 3.49 49.04 27.65
C ASP A 574 2.26 48.40 28.26
N ILE A 575 1.58 49.13 29.12
CA ILE A 575 0.32 48.71 29.74
C ILE A 575 -0.76 49.69 29.32
N ILE A 576 -1.78 49.15 28.67
CA ILE A 576 -2.90 49.90 28.13
C ILE A 576 -4.13 49.47 28.89
N ILE A 577 -4.56 50.31 29.83
CA ILE A 577 -5.83 50.14 30.55
C ILE A 577 -6.88 50.96 29.79
N PRO A 578 -8.05 50.40 29.44
CA PRO A 578 -9.14 51.13 28.80
C PRO A 578 -9.40 52.49 29.47
N ASN A 579 -9.58 53.53 28.66
CA ASN A 579 -9.83 54.90 29.10
C ASN A 579 -8.70 55.55 29.93
N GLN A 580 -7.50 54.97 29.97
CA GLN A 580 -6.32 55.56 30.62
C GLN A 580 -5.17 55.78 29.62
N LYS A 581 -4.21 56.63 30.01
CA LYS A 581 -2.97 56.80 29.27
C LYS A 581 -2.13 55.52 29.32
N VAL A 582 -1.45 55.22 28.22
CA VAL A 582 -0.50 54.11 28.14
C VAL A 582 0.62 54.30 29.16
N ILE A 583 0.87 53.29 29.98
CA ILE A 583 1.93 53.28 30.98
C ILE A 583 3.12 52.50 30.40
N THR A 584 4.23 53.19 30.14
CA THR A 584 5.41 52.61 29.46
C THR A 584 6.60 52.45 30.40
N PHE A 585 7.12 51.23 30.50
CA PHE A 585 8.39 50.88 31.14
C PHE A 585 9.45 50.56 30.09
N THR A 586 10.62 51.18 30.19
CA THR A 586 11.78 50.92 29.32
C THR A 586 12.89 50.33 30.18
N THR A 587 13.52 49.23 29.76
CA THR A 587 14.53 48.53 30.58
C THR A 587 15.78 49.37 30.88
N LYS A 588 16.03 50.43 30.08
CA LYS A 588 17.08 51.42 30.33
C LYS A 588 16.72 52.42 31.44
N GLU A 589 15.43 52.69 31.66
CA GLU A 589 14.90 53.63 32.65
C GLU A 589 14.45 52.88 33.90
N LYS A 590 15.41 52.44 34.73
CA LYS A 590 15.18 51.53 35.87
C LYS A 590 14.25 52.05 36.99
N GLN A 591 13.74 53.28 36.91
CA GLN A 591 13.00 53.93 38.02
C GLN A 591 11.66 54.54 37.56
N LYS A 592 10.67 53.69 37.24
CA LYS A 592 9.26 54.13 37.12
C LYS A 592 8.41 53.45 38.20
N THR A 593 7.57 54.24 38.86
CA THR A 593 6.66 53.79 39.92
C THR A 593 5.68 52.74 39.39
N GLY A 594 5.62 51.57 40.04
CA GLY A 594 4.65 50.50 39.74
C GLY A 594 5.20 49.29 38.96
N PHE A 595 6.43 49.32 38.45
CA PHE A 595 7.05 48.14 37.82
C PHE A 595 8.04 47.47 38.75
N ILE A 596 7.91 46.16 38.94
CA ILE A 596 8.78 45.36 39.80
C ILE A 596 9.54 44.35 38.93
N SER A 597 10.84 44.24 39.18
CA SER A 597 11.73 43.29 38.50
C SER A 597 11.85 42.02 39.33
N ALA A 598 11.33 40.91 38.81
CA ALA A 598 11.60 39.58 39.34
C ALA A 598 12.83 38.97 38.64
N ILE A 599 13.26 37.77 39.01
CA ILE A 599 14.44 37.12 38.41
C ILE A 599 14.26 36.98 36.89
N GLN A 600 13.11 36.47 36.43
CA GLN A 600 12.88 36.08 35.04
C GLN A 600 11.95 37.02 34.25
N TYR A 601 11.23 37.91 34.93
CA TYR A 601 10.22 38.77 34.30
C TYR A 601 10.15 40.15 34.96
N TYR A 602 9.52 41.09 34.27
CA TYR A 602 9.03 42.35 34.84
C TYR A 602 7.52 42.27 34.94
N TYR A 603 6.95 42.75 36.04
CA TYR A 603 5.50 42.81 36.22
C TYR A 603 5.07 44.17 36.75
N PHE A 604 3.79 44.48 36.59
CA PHE A 604 3.23 45.75 37.00
C PHE A 604 2.30 45.60 38.20
N ASN A 605 2.73 46.17 39.32
CA ASN A 605 1.99 46.24 40.56
C ASN A 605 1.25 47.58 40.62
N THR A 606 -0.08 47.54 40.53
CA THR A 606 -0.90 48.71 40.82
C THR A 606 -0.95 48.88 42.33
N ASN A 607 -0.51 50.02 42.86
CA ASN A 607 -0.70 50.35 44.27
C ASN A 607 -2.22 50.45 44.56
N ASN A 608 -2.88 49.31 44.83
CA ASN A 608 -4.26 49.03 45.30
C ASN A 608 -5.48 49.83 44.76
N GLU A 609 -5.32 51.01 44.15
CA GLU A 609 -6.41 51.94 43.79
C GLU A 609 -6.92 51.75 42.36
N LYS A 610 -6.12 51.12 41.47
CA LYS A 610 -6.51 50.85 40.08
C LYS A 610 -6.78 49.36 39.90
N LYS A 611 -8.04 48.97 40.02
CA LYS A 611 -8.51 47.62 39.65
C LYS A 611 -8.35 47.44 38.14
N TYR A 612 -7.85 46.28 37.73
CA TYR A 612 -7.77 45.92 36.32
C TYR A 612 -9.18 45.82 35.72
N THR A 613 -9.39 46.44 34.57
CA THR A 613 -10.65 46.35 33.83
C THR A 613 -10.51 45.31 32.72
N ASN A 614 -11.63 44.74 32.28
CA ASN A 614 -11.67 43.90 31.09
C ASN A 614 -11.00 44.61 29.91
N GLU A 615 -10.31 43.86 29.04
CA GLU A 615 -9.54 44.36 27.90
C GLU A 615 -8.26 45.14 28.22
N THR A 616 -7.72 45.04 29.44
CA THR A 616 -6.36 45.54 29.73
C THR A 616 -5.35 44.83 28.82
N LYS A 617 -4.44 45.58 28.17
CA LYS A 617 -3.42 45.03 27.26
C LYS A 617 -2.01 45.28 27.79
N VAL A 618 -1.16 44.26 27.71
CA VAL A 618 0.28 44.37 27.95
C VAL A 618 1.01 44.12 26.65
N LYS A 619 1.79 45.10 26.18
CA LYS A 619 2.68 44.95 25.02
C LYS A 619 4.11 44.80 25.49
N CYS A 620 4.70 43.65 25.21
CA CYS A 620 6.09 43.35 25.46
C CYS A 620 6.87 43.51 24.15
N HIS A 621 7.87 44.39 24.16
CA HIS A 621 8.73 44.66 23.01
C HIS A 621 10.08 44.01 23.23
N TYR A 622 10.42 43.04 22.38
CA TYR A 622 11.68 42.33 22.43
C TYR A 622 12.54 42.72 21.24
N GLN A 623 13.83 42.93 21.48
CA GLN A 623 14.78 43.28 20.44
C GLN A 623 16.13 42.60 20.66
N ASN A 624 16.75 42.22 19.56
CA ASN A 624 18.18 41.90 19.46
C ASN A 624 18.78 42.65 18.26
N ASP A 625 20.07 42.49 18.00
CA ASP A 625 20.82 43.18 16.95
C ASP A 625 20.21 43.00 15.55
N THR A 626 19.50 41.89 15.32
CA THR A 626 18.97 41.52 14.01
C THR A 626 17.45 41.58 13.90
N ARG A 627 16.70 41.70 15.01
CA ARG A 627 15.25 41.47 15.00
C ARG A 627 14.51 42.26 16.07
N LYS A 628 13.28 42.66 15.72
CA LYS A 628 12.26 43.16 16.65
C LYS A 628 11.04 42.25 16.63
N THR A 629 10.53 41.91 17.81
CA THR A 629 9.33 41.10 18.01
C THR A 629 8.39 41.79 18.98
N TYR A 630 7.12 41.86 18.64
CA TYR A 630 6.09 42.52 19.44
C TYR A 630 5.10 41.47 19.94
N ILE A 631 4.97 41.32 21.26
CA ILE A 631 4.00 40.42 21.88
C ILE A 631 2.97 41.27 22.61
N GLU A 632 1.74 41.32 22.11
CA GLU A 632 0.60 41.98 22.73
C GLU A 632 -0.26 40.92 23.43
N THR A 633 -0.31 40.94 24.76
CA THR A 633 -1.22 40.11 25.54
C THR A 633 -2.43 40.94 25.95
N THR A 634 -3.61 40.57 25.49
CA THR A 634 -4.90 41.11 25.95
C THR A 634 -5.41 40.25 27.09
N PHE A 635 -5.79 40.91 28.18
CA PHE A 635 -6.30 40.27 29.39
C PHE A 635 -7.81 40.44 29.46
N ILE A 636 -8.51 39.31 29.55
CA ILE A 636 -9.93 39.26 29.86
C ILE A 636 -10.04 39.05 31.38
N VAL A 637 -10.47 40.08 32.08
CA VAL A 637 -10.64 40.03 33.54
C VAL A 637 -11.98 39.39 33.81
N ASN A 638 -11.98 38.27 34.54
CA ASN A 638 -13.22 37.68 35.04
C ASN A 638 -13.56 38.36 36.37
N ASP A 639 -14.62 39.17 36.40
CA ASP A 639 -15.07 39.90 37.59
C ASP A 639 -15.64 38.98 38.69
N ASN A 640 -15.89 37.70 38.37
CA ASN A 640 -16.20 36.67 39.35
C ASN A 640 -15.00 35.71 39.48
N PRO A 641 -14.08 35.93 40.45
CA PRO A 641 -13.36 34.80 41.01
C PRO A 641 -14.44 33.90 41.61
N GLY A 642 -14.77 32.81 40.93
CA GLY A 642 -16.01 32.09 41.23
C GLY A 642 -16.19 31.85 42.72
N ASP A 643 -17.41 32.08 43.20
CA ASP A 643 -18.04 31.41 44.35
C ASP A 643 -18.02 29.86 44.21
N ASN A 644 -17.25 29.32 43.27
CA ASN A 644 -16.95 27.91 43.07
C ASN A 644 -15.79 27.43 43.95
N LEU A 645 -15.20 28.28 44.80
CA LEU A 645 -14.63 27.75 46.04
C LEU A 645 -15.83 27.40 46.92
N HIS A 646 -16.35 26.18 46.73
CA HIS A 646 -17.40 25.53 47.51
C HIS A 646 -17.12 25.70 49.01
N THR A 647 -17.52 26.83 49.57
CA THR A 647 -17.87 26.97 50.98
C THR A 647 -19.09 26.09 51.13
N GLY A 648 -18.94 25.06 51.95
CA GLY A 648 -19.72 23.84 51.88
C GLY A 648 -21.22 24.09 51.79
N ASP A 649 -21.82 23.57 50.73
CA ASP A 649 -23.19 23.07 50.86
C ASP A 649 -23.13 22.06 52.02
N PRO A 650 -23.84 22.27 53.14
CA PRO A 650 -23.78 21.39 54.29
C PRO A 650 -24.08 19.93 53.91
N LYS A 651 -24.78 19.72 52.79
CA LYS A 651 -25.00 18.38 52.21
C LYS A 651 -23.71 17.71 51.71
N LEU A 652 -22.77 18.45 51.09
CA LEU A 652 -21.51 17.87 50.60
C LEU A 652 -20.56 17.49 51.74
N MET A 653 -20.51 18.29 52.81
CA MET A 653 -19.80 17.94 54.05
C MET A 653 -20.37 16.67 54.69
N VAL A 654 -21.70 16.51 54.68
CA VAL A 654 -22.38 15.27 55.11
C VAL A 654 -22.04 14.09 54.19
N PHE A 655 -21.99 14.27 52.87
CA PHE A 655 -21.60 13.18 51.94
C PHE A 655 -20.12 12.78 52.07
N ILE A 656 -19.20 13.73 52.29
CA ILE A 656 -17.77 13.44 52.50
C ILE A 656 -17.56 12.74 53.86
N SER A 657 -18.27 13.15 54.90
CA SER A 657 -18.20 12.51 56.22
C SER A 657 -18.82 11.11 56.24
N ILE A 658 -19.96 10.90 55.54
CA ILE A 658 -20.52 9.56 55.31
C ILE A 658 -19.56 8.71 54.46
N GLY A 659 -18.97 9.29 53.40
CA GLY A 659 -18.01 8.60 52.53
C GLY A 659 -16.77 8.12 53.29
N LEU A 660 -16.18 8.97 54.14
CA LEU A 660 -15.05 8.60 54.99
C LEU A 660 -15.45 7.53 56.03
N GLY A 661 -16.64 7.62 56.61
CA GLY A 661 -17.18 6.59 57.52
C GLY A 661 -17.32 5.22 56.86
N VAL A 662 -17.93 5.16 55.67
CA VAL A 662 -18.10 3.92 54.90
C VAL A 662 -16.76 3.35 54.45
N THR A 663 -15.83 4.20 54.01
CA THR A 663 -14.50 3.75 53.56
C THR A 663 -13.68 3.18 54.73
N GLY A 664 -13.77 3.81 55.91
CA GLY A 664 -13.17 3.28 57.14
C GLY A 664 -13.75 1.93 57.55
N LEU A 665 -15.06 1.76 57.45
CA LEU A 665 -15.74 0.51 57.79
C LEU A 665 -15.37 -0.63 56.82
N ILE A 666 -15.24 -0.33 55.52
CA ILE A 666 -14.74 -1.28 54.51
C ILE A 666 -13.31 -1.72 54.81
N LEU A 667 -12.41 -0.79 55.19
CA LEU A 667 -11.04 -1.13 55.56
C LEU A 667 -10.96 -2.01 56.82
N ILE A 668 -11.84 -1.80 57.80
CA ILE A 668 -11.95 -2.64 59.00
C ILE A 668 -12.41 -4.06 58.62
N VAL A 669 -13.41 -4.20 57.74
CA VAL A 669 -13.90 -5.50 57.26
C VAL A 669 -12.80 -6.23 56.48
N ILE A 670 -12.09 -5.54 55.58
CA ILE A 670 -10.94 -6.12 54.86
C ILE A 670 -9.85 -6.57 55.84
N GLY A 671 -9.53 -5.76 56.85
CA GLY A 671 -8.57 -6.10 57.89
C GLY A 671 -8.98 -7.36 58.68
N ALA A 672 -10.25 -7.48 59.04
CA ALA A 672 -10.82 -8.65 59.72
C ALA A 672 -10.76 -9.92 58.85
N VAL A 673 -11.12 -9.81 57.57
CA VAL A 673 -11.03 -10.92 56.61
C VAL A 673 -9.58 -11.37 56.41
N VAL A 674 -8.64 -10.44 56.27
CA VAL A 674 -7.21 -10.76 56.13
C VAL A 674 -6.68 -11.44 57.40
N THR A 675 -7.04 -10.97 58.59
CA THR A 675 -6.64 -11.63 59.85
C THR A 675 -7.25 -13.03 60.00
N ILE A 676 -8.51 -13.23 59.61
CA ILE A 676 -9.14 -14.56 59.56
C ILE A 676 -8.41 -15.47 58.56
N LEU A 677 -8.09 -14.98 57.36
CA LEU A 677 -7.35 -15.73 56.34
C LEU A 677 -5.93 -16.09 56.82
N ILE A 678 -5.23 -15.17 57.50
CA ILE A 678 -3.92 -15.43 58.09
C ILE A 678 -4.03 -16.47 59.22
N LYS A 679 -5.03 -16.37 60.11
CA LYS A 679 -5.29 -17.38 61.15
C LYS A 679 -5.61 -18.75 60.53
N LYS A 680 -6.43 -18.81 59.47
CA LYS A 680 -6.79 -20.04 58.75
C LYS A 680 -5.56 -20.64 58.04
N LYS A 681 -4.70 -19.81 57.45
CA LYS A 681 -3.44 -20.23 56.80
C LYS A 681 -2.39 -20.72 57.81
N ARG A 682 -2.31 -20.10 58.99
CA ARG A 682 -1.46 -20.59 60.11
C ARG A 682 -1.98 -21.91 60.70
N LYS A 683 -3.31 -22.08 60.85
CA LYS A 683 -3.91 -23.35 61.32
C LYS A 683 -3.69 -24.49 60.32
N LYS A 684 -3.77 -24.21 59.00
CA LYS A 684 -3.46 -25.20 57.94
C LYS A 684 -1.97 -25.59 57.91
N ARG A 685 -1.05 -24.65 58.17
CA ARG A 685 0.40 -24.96 58.27
C ARG A 685 0.76 -25.78 59.51
N ARG A 686 0.05 -25.62 60.64
CA ARG A 686 0.26 -26.47 61.82
C ARG A 686 -0.17 -27.92 61.56
N ARG A 687 -1.34 -28.14 60.94
CA ARG A 687 -1.80 -29.49 60.56
C ARG A 687 -0.89 -30.19 59.54
N LEU A 688 -0.26 -29.44 58.63
CA LEU A 688 0.70 -30.00 57.67
C LEU A 688 2.06 -30.34 58.29
N ARG A 689 2.47 -29.68 59.40
CA ARG A 689 3.69 -30.03 60.12
C ARG A 689 3.54 -31.30 60.98
N GLU A 690 2.34 -31.54 61.50
CA GLU A 690 2.05 -32.79 62.23
C GLU A 690 1.96 -34.00 61.28
N LEU A 691 1.52 -33.80 60.03
CA LEU A 691 1.51 -34.86 58.99
C LEU A 691 2.90 -35.12 58.35
N SER A 692 3.88 -34.22 58.52
CA SER A 692 5.25 -34.42 58.01
C SER A 692 6.18 -35.12 59.00
N LEU A 693 5.77 -35.33 60.25
CA LEU A 693 6.58 -35.96 61.30
C LEU A 693 6.22 -37.43 61.57
N SER A 694 5.21 -37.98 60.88
CA SER A 694 4.81 -39.39 61.00
C SER A 694 5.21 -40.26 59.80
N LYS A 695 6.13 -39.81 58.94
CA LYS A 695 6.55 -40.55 57.73
C LYS A 695 8.05 -40.53 57.49
N SER A 696 8.81 -41.08 58.43
CA SER A 696 10.16 -41.60 58.18
C SER A 696 10.59 -42.53 59.32
N GLY A 697 10.11 -43.77 59.28
CA GLY A 697 10.72 -44.90 59.96
C GLY A 697 11.08 -45.94 58.91
N ILE A 698 12.26 -46.57 59.07
CA ILE A 698 12.85 -47.66 58.24
C ILE A 698 13.56 -47.09 56.99
N SER A 699 14.89 -47.20 56.79
CA SER A 699 15.89 -48.20 57.21
C SER A 699 17.34 -47.69 57.02
N GLY A 700 18.28 -48.19 57.86
CA GLY A 700 19.71 -48.52 57.67
C GLY A 700 20.66 -47.59 56.87
N GLY A 701 21.90 -47.33 57.28
CA GLY A 701 22.69 -47.89 58.37
C GLY A 701 24.09 -47.25 58.46
N LEU A 702 24.79 -47.59 59.54
CA LEU A 702 26.24 -47.64 59.77
C LEU A 702 27.12 -46.47 59.25
N ALA A 703 27.66 -45.68 60.17
CA ALA A 703 29.02 -45.89 60.69
C ALA A 703 29.45 -44.81 61.71
N LYS A 704 29.98 -45.31 62.83
CA LYS A 704 31.06 -44.82 63.72
C LYS A 704 31.71 -43.46 63.33
N SER A 705 32.13 -42.57 64.23
CA SER A 705 32.28 -42.57 65.70
C SER A 705 32.79 -41.18 66.13
N SER A 706 32.74 -40.94 67.45
CA SER A 706 33.49 -39.93 68.25
C SER A 706 33.14 -38.46 68.02
N LYS A 707 32.48 -37.79 68.99
CA LYS A 707 33.10 -37.07 70.14
C LYS A 707 34.16 -36.08 69.63
N SER A 708 34.14 -34.78 69.86
CA SER A 708 33.55 -33.90 70.89
C SER A 708 33.71 -32.48 70.30
N GLY A 709 32.78 -31.55 70.48
CA GLY A 709 32.69 -30.77 71.71
C GLY A 709 33.25 -29.36 71.49
N ILE A 710 32.33 -28.39 71.51
CA ILE A 710 32.45 -27.10 72.22
C ILE A 710 33.27 -25.98 71.56
N SER A 711 32.58 -24.83 71.39
CA SER A 711 32.99 -23.41 71.46
C SER A 711 34.24 -22.96 70.69
N SER A 712 34.44 -21.76 70.20
CA SER A 712 33.85 -20.42 70.31
C SER A 712 34.73 -19.63 69.34
N GLY A 713 34.20 -18.68 68.58
CA GLY A 713 34.45 -17.30 68.98
C GLY A 713 35.28 -16.55 67.94
N LEU A 714 34.75 -15.37 67.61
CA LEU A 714 35.40 -14.14 67.15
C LEU A 714 36.86 -14.20 66.67
N ALA A 715 37.08 -13.63 65.49
CA ALA A 715 37.93 -12.44 65.24
C ALA A 715 38.22 -12.38 63.73
N LYS A 716 37.72 -11.36 63.04
CA LYS A 716 38.38 -10.07 62.78
C LYS A 716 39.58 -10.17 61.83
N THR A 717 39.50 -9.30 60.81
CA THR A 717 40.61 -8.61 60.13
C THR A 717 41.54 -9.51 59.30
N SER A 718 42.11 -9.11 58.17
CA SER A 718 42.36 -7.80 57.59
C SER A 718 42.81 -8.03 56.14
N THR A 719 42.36 -7.14 55.26
CA THR A 719 43.20 -6.35 54.35
C THR A 719 44.46 -6.97 53.76
N CYS A 720 44.50 -6.98 52.42
CA CYS A 720 45.52 -6.38 51.54
C CYS A 720 45.75 -7.31 50.34
N LYS A 721 45.31 -6.88 49.15
CA LYS A 721 46.14 -6.16 48.18
C LYS A 721 47.31 -7.02 47.69
N THR A 722 47.20 -7.46 46.45
CA THR A 722 48.23 -7.13 45.46
C THR A 722 47.67 -7.22 44.05
N LYS A 723 47.86 -6.10 43.34
CA LYS A 723 47.72 -5.93 41.89
C LYS A 723 48.87 -6.65 41.19
N SER A 724 48.58 -7.24 40.04
CA SER A 724 49.36 -7.13 38.79
C SER A 724 48.64 -8.02 37.76
N SER A 725 48.05 -7.50 36.68
CA SER A 725 48.77 -7.04 35.47
C SER A 725 49.61 -8.20 34.91
N ILE A 726 49.53 -8.66 33.68
CA ILE A 726 49.27 -7.99 32.41
C ILE A 726 49.27 -9.12 31.37
N SER A 727 48.33 -9.06 30.41
CA SER A 727 48.47 -9.62 29.04
C SER A 727 48.71 -11.15 28.92
N SER A 728 48.50 -11.83 27.82
CA SER A 728 48.26 -11.44 26.45
C SER A 728 47.62 -12.63 25.74
N LYS A 729 46.84 -12.31 24.70
CA LYS A 729 46.88 -12.97 23.38
C LYS A 729 47.00 -14.50 23.36
N SER A 730 45.91 -15.13 22.94
CA SER A 730 45.72 -15.54 21.54
C SER A 730 45.27 -16.98 21.35
N SER A 731 44.35 -17.07 20.39
CA SER A 731 44.32 -18.06 19.33
C SER A 731 43.57 -19.38 19.59
N LYS A 732 42.59 -19.54 18.69
CA LYS A 732 42.31 -20.74 17.90
C LYS A 732 41.49 -21.86 18.54
N ASN A 733 40.27 -21.91 18.01
CA ASN A 733 39.64 -23.08 17.38
C ASN A 733 39.45 -24.32 18.23
N SER A 734 38.19 -24.64 18.50
CA SER A 734 37.62 -25.93 18.08
C SER A 734 36.10 -25.93 18.23
N ILE A 735 35.43 -26.04 17.08
CA ILE A 735 34.16 -26.77 16.91
C ILE A 735 34.51 -28.26 17.19
N PRO A 736 33.72 -29.08 17.91
CA PRO A 736 32.47 -29.56 17.31
C PRO A 736 31.29 -30.00 18.22
N THR A 737 30.16 -30.10 17.52
CA THR A 737 29.08 -31.11 17.66
C THR A 737 28.05 -31.02 18.80
N SER A 738 26.87 -30.58 18.37
CA SER A 738 25.56 -31.26 18.49
C SER A 738 25.13 -31.89 19.82
N LYS A 739 23.98 -31.42 20.33
CA LYS A 739 22.82 -32.28 20.65
C LYS A 739 21.54 -31.49 20.94
N SER A 740 20.56 -31.79 20.10
CA SER A 740 19.11 -31.84 20.26
C SER A 740 18.42 -31.29 21.52
N THR A 741 17.24 -30.72 21.23
CA THR A 741 15.95 -30.76 21.96
C THR A 741 15.80 -29.95 23.23
N LYS A 742 14.91 -28.94 23.20
CA LYS A 742 13.52 -29.14 23.67
C LYS A 742 12.65 -27.92 23.38
N SER A 743 11.44 -28.26 22.93
CA SER A 743 10.25 -27.44 22.78
C SER A 743 9.94 -26.57 24.00
N THR A 744 9.62 -25.30 23.76
CA THR A 744 8.88 -24.48 24.72
C THR A 744 7.61 -23.96 24.05
N LYS A 745 6.49 -24.59 24.42
CA LYS A 745 5.13 -24.06 24.31
C LYS A 745 5.09 -22.73 25.06
N SER A 746 4.71 -21.63 24.40
CA SER A 746 4.24 -20.42 25.07
C SER A 746 2.77 -20.21 24.72
N ASN A 747 1.96 -20.22 25.78
CA ASN A 747 0.53 -19.96 25.78
C ASN A 747 0.24 -18.54 25.27
N MET A 748 -0.55 -18.43 24.21
CA MET A 748 -1.25 -17.20 23.84
C MET A 748 -2.42 -16.99 24.81
N ASN A 749 -2.34 -15.94 25.63
CA ASN A 749 -3.50 -15.38 26.31
C ASN A 749 -4.16 -14.33 25.42
N ASN A 750 -5.44 -14.58 25.15
CA ASN A 750 -6.38 -13.69 24.48
C ASN A 750 -6.49 -12.34 25.22
N VAL A 751 -6.24 -11.24 24.51
CA VAL A 751 -6.76 -9.92 24.88
C VAL A 751 -7.68 -9.46 23.75
N LYS A 752 -8.98 -9.47 24.08
CA LYS A 752 -10.10 -9.07 23.22
C LYS A 752 -10.24 -7.55 23.34
N LEU A 753 -9.80 -6.81 22.34
CA LEU A 753 -10.07 -5.37 22.22
C LEU A 753 -11.19 -5.16 21.21
N THR A 754 -12.37 -4.84 21.75
CA THR A 754 -13.57 -4.49 20.99
C THR A 754 -13.55 -2.98 20.77
N ALA A 755 -13.30 -2.54 19.53
CA ALA A 755 -13.51 -1.16 19.10
C ALA A 755 -14.61 -1.16 18.05
N ASN A 756 -15.79 -0.72 18.48
CA ASN A 756 -17.00 -0.59 17.68
C ASN A 756 -16.94 0.77 16.95
N ILE A 757 -16.66 0.76 15.64
CA ILE A 757 -16.72 1.97 14.80
C ILE A 757 -17.83 1.76 13.77
N ASN A 758 -18.99 2.35 14.08
CA ASN A 758 -20.10 2.54 13.15
C ASN A 758 -19.74 3.65 12.16
N THR A 759 -19.50 3.31 10.90
CA THR A 759 -19.47 4.29 9.79
C THR A 759 -20.62 4.00 8.82
N LYS A 760 -21.68 4.80 8.95
CA LYS A 760 -22.73 4.95 7.93
C LYS A 760 -22.12 5.69 6.73
N SER A 761 -21.99 4.99 5.61
CA SER A 761 -21.65 5.59 4.32
C SER A 761 -22.89 6.27 3.72
N LYS A 762 -22.89 7.60 3.69
CA LYS A 762 -23.81 8.39 2.83
C LYS A 762 -23.10 8.66 1.50
N SER A 763 -23.67 8.13 0.42
CA SER A 763 -23.28 8.42 -0.95
C SER A 763 -23.60 9.87 -1.31
N PHE A 764 -22.60 10.65 -1.71
CA PHE A 764 -22.82 11.92 -2.40
C PHE A 764 -22.28 11.81 -3.83
N ASN A 765 -23.21 11.78 -4.78
CA ASN A 765 -22.98 12.05 -6.19
C ASN A 765 -22.56 13.52 -6.36
N LYS A 766 -21.41 13.77 -7.02
CA LYS A 766 -21.12 15.11 -7.54
C LYS A 766 -20.57 15.01 -8.96
N LYS A 767 -21.40 15.49 -9.90
CA LYS A 767 -21.12 15.72 -11.32
C LYS A 767 -19.90 16.63 -11.47
N SER A 768 -18.98 16.25 -12.35
CA SER A 768 -17.90 17.09 -12.84
C SER A 768 -18.46 18.16 -13.79
N LYS A 769 -18.01 19.40 -13.61
CA LYS A 769 -18.03 20.44 -14.64
C LYS A 769 -16.57 20.81 -14.89
N ASN A 770 -16.10 20.55 -16.10
CA ASN A 770 -14.81 21.01 -16.60
C ASN A 770 -14.83 22.53 -16.76
N HIS A 771 -13.85 23.21 -16.19
CA HIS A 771 -13.46 24.55 -16.64
C HIS A 771 -11.96 24.52 -16.94
N SER A 772 -11.65 24.73 -18.22
CA SER A 772 -10.34 25.02 -18.76
C SER A 772 -9.93 26.44 -18.34
N THR A 773 -8.73 26.58 -17.77
CA THR A 773 -8.06 27.87 -17.60
C THR A 773 -6.64 27.78 -18.15
N LYS A 774 -6.40 28.61 -19.17
CA LYS A 774 -5.10 28.92 -19.77
C LYS A 774 -4.15 29.47 -18.72
N SER A 775 -2.91 28.97 -18.67
CA SER A 775 -1.79 29.62 -17.99
C SER A 775 -1.18 30.68 -18.91
N ASN A 776 -1.14 31.93 -18.43
CA ASN A 776 -0.24 32.94 -18.93
C ASN A 776 0.97 33.03 -17.99
N ASN A 777 2.14 33.21 -18.60
CA ASN A 777 3.44 33.43 -17.98
C ASN A 777 3.45 34.64 -17.04
N LEU A 778 4.14 34.48 -15.90
CA LEU A 778 5.10 35.41 -15.32
C LEU A 778 5.92 34.71 -14.23
#